data_AF-A0A9Q8V9H3-F1
#
_entry.id   AF-A0A9Q8V9H3-F1
#
_cell.length_a   1.000
_cell.length_b   1.000
_cell.length_c   1.000
_cell.angle_alpha   90.00
_cell.angle_beta   90.00
_cell.angle_gamma   90.00
#
_symmetry.space_group_name_H-M   'P 1'
#
loop_
_entity.id
_entity.type
_entity.pdbx_description
1 polymer ?
#
loop_
_entity_poly.entity_id
_entity_poly.type
_entity_poly.pdbx_seq_one_letter_code
_entity_poly.pdbx_strand_id
1 'polypeptide(L)'
;MLRHALIASCGLALGALAQSGGNGSSSSSNSSCAARTLHLTDPPYENYFYSDCNVDAQAVVTSPLPDSNLSIIGPRLIVAWPAGDSGICTFFQPQDGKNGTLAIALVNSTLGTPLGPVHRNASRNPIVGVEGVVSFNDTAELSLAILGSVRTIRDFTEGPSLLTPSIQNANRIAKFNGTGAQISRLWLDNVTTTTLTITPWRNNDTEVRTTNSTVRFGAGYYRFSASFNYPQLKQLQPAQILNNKSQSLIKSKPDQVTALSFFSYTDKLLAGGWRFLTYFGRDTMIAALLLQPVLSTGNGTAMEAVIGAALERINRTDGSVCHEETIGDYATFLNKQKNMTSTAAGFTYPMIDTDYFLPILMQRYFNSTPGRVRPLLNTRAGSVAVQNSNLTWRDLSYATARKIMNLTAAFETNQTVDNLVHLKDGEVVGQWRDSTYGLANGRIPFDVNTALVPAALYAIAKLAATPGVYPNNTITRDWASLAFARARIWEDSTLPLFEFNRTVDNATTLLQQYTRQNTFYKGPTHADALTRYSSNGTIVDYGLAINSSDSPDIIPITHTDTAFRHFLLNSTDDVQLTAFVNASANAVLRPFPAGLTTPVGAVVANPALSGEEVLTANFTNSAYHGTVVWSWQLALMARGFEVQLDRCPASNASTSTGGNGTSGNTTTTGGGNGTTSSVPAFCSDKSVYGALKAAYNRLWDVIDANKDQLQSEVWSWTYSMSNATNSSIAANGTLSNGTAGTGYKFSPLGVLPPPPGVSGGTESNIRQLWSLTFLAVQRNSKFH
;
A
#
# COMPACT_ATOMS: atom_id res chain seq x y z
N MET A 1 67.38 25.47 -20.75
CA MET A 1 67.21 26.65 -19.88
C MET A 1 66.04 26.32 -18.97
N LEU A 2 66.24 26.03 -17.67
CA LEU A 2 66.30 26.97 -16.52
C LEU A 2 64.99 27.79 -16.37
N ARG A 3 64.29 27.89 -15.22
CA ARG A 3 64.49 27.58 -13.77
C ARG A 3 63.07 27.54 -13.09
N HIS A 4 62.71 26.97 -11.92
CA HIS A 4 63.30 26.09 -10.86
C HIS A 4 62.19 25.05 -10.47
N ALA A 5 62.34 23.94 -9.72
CA ALA A 5 63.42 23.30 -8.94
C ALA A 5 63.58 23.63 -7.42
N LEU A 6 62.65 23.16 -6.55
CA LEU A 6 62.80 22.79 -5.11
C LEU A 6 61.66 21.78 -4.75
N ILE A 7 61.81 20.56 -4.19
CA ILE A 7 62.56 20.00 -3.02
C ILE A 7 61.77 20.19 -1.70
N ALA A 8 61.55 19.22 -0.78
CA ALA A 8 62.06 17.85 -0.52
C ALA A 8 60.91 16.84 -0.27
N SER A 9 61.01 15.48 -0.22
CA SER A 9 62.09 14.46 -0.12
C SER A 9 62.41 13.89 1.27
N CYS A 10 61.78 12.74 1.62
CA CYS A 10 62.29 11.61 2.45
C CYS A 10 61.18 10.55 2.64
N GLY A 11 61.40 9.22 2.62
CA GLY A 11 62.61 8.44 2.33
C GLY A 11 62.26 6.94 2.14
N LEU A 12 63.16 6.14 1.57
CA LEU A 12 62.99 4.71 1.27
C LEU A 12 64.05 3.85 1.98
N ALA A 13 63.67 2.66 2.46
CA ALA A 13 64.60 1.58 2.82
C ALA A 13 63.93 0.21 2.67
N LEU A 14 64.66 -0.78 2.14
CA LEU A 14 64.23 -2.18 2.08
C LEU A 14 64.79 -2.96 3.27
N GLY A 15 64.08 -4.03 3.67
CA GLY A 15 64.60 -5.05 4.57
C GLY A 15 63.70 -6.29 4.52
N ALA A 16 64.24 -7.43 4.09
CA ALA A 16 63.52 -8.70 4.04
C ALA A 16 64.40 -9.82 4.60
N LEU A 17 63.90 -10.56 5.59
CA LEU A 17 64.33 -11.93 5.91
C LEU A 17 63.47 -12.57 7.02
N ALA A 18 63.51 -13.91 7.03
CA ALA A 18 63.09 -14.83 8.11
C ALA A 18 61.59 -14.98 8.42
N GLN A 19 61.24 -16.20 8.86
CA GLN A 19 59.91 -16.66 9.22
C GLN A 19 59.80 -16.88 10.73
N SER A 20 58.63 -16.65 11.30
CA SER A 20 58.16 -17.36 12.50
C SER A 20 56.64 -17.43 12.49
N GLY A 21 56.06 -18.62 12.66
CA GLY A 21 54.63 -18.85 12.46
C GLY A 21 53.76 -18.31 13.60
N GLY A 22 52.71 -17.57 13.25
CA GLY A 22 51.56 -17.29 14.13
C GLY A 22 50.28 -17.70 13.40
N ASN A 23 49.56 -18.70 13.91
CA ASN A 23 48.45 -19.34 13.19
C ASN A 23 47.15 -18.52 13.27
N GLY A 24 47.15 -17.35 12.64
CA GLY A 24 45.99 -16.46 12.56
C GLY A 24 44.99 -16.95 11.52
N SER A 25 44.03 -17.79 11.94
CA SER A 25 42.92 -18.23 11.09
C SER A 25 42.04 -17.04 10.69
N SER A 26 42.25 -16.52 9.48
CA SER A 26 41.38 -15.49 8.90
C SER A 26 39.98 -16.07 8.72
N SER A 27 39.05 -15.71 9.61
CA SER A 27 37.65 -16.11 9.51
C SER A 27 37.05 -15.48 8.25
N SER A 28 36.83 -16.31 7.23
CA SER A 28 36.07 -15.93 6.04
C SER A 28 34.63 -15.63 6.44
N SER A 29 34.34 -14.36 6.75
CA SER A 29 33.01 -13.89 7.10
C SER A 29 32.05 -14.24 5.96
N ASN A 30 31.13 -15.17 6.21
CA ASN A 30 30.31 -15.76 5.15
C ASN A 30 29.32 -14.72 4.62
N SER A 31 29.66 -14.10 3.48
CA SER A 31 28.98 -12.91 2.95
C SER A 31 27.54 -13.17 2.47
N SER A 32 27.05 -14.41 2.57
CA SER A 32 25.68 -14.80 2.25
C SER A 32 24.65 -14.47 3.35
N CYS A 33 25.08 -14.07 4.55
CA CYS A 33 24.20 -13.78 5.68
C CYS A 33 24.50 -12.40 6.31
N ALA A 34 24.70 -11.39 5.47
CA ALA A 34 24.86 -10.02 5.93
C ALA A 34 23.51 -9.46 6.43
N ALA A 35 23.51 -8.88 7.63
CA ALA A 35 22.35 -8.18 8.16
C ALA A 35 22.04 -6.91 7.34
N ARG A 36 20.76 -6.68 7.10
CA ARG A 36 20.19 -5.50 6.44
C ARG A 36 19.20 -4.88 7.42
N THR A 37 19.52 -3.68 7.87
CA THR A 37 18.71 -2.92 8.82
C THR A 37 18.18 -1.65 8.17
N LEU A 38 17.04 -1.17 8.66
CA LEU A 38 16.45 0.10 8.25
C LEU A 38 15.75 0.73 9.45
N HIS A 39 16.04 2.00 9.74
CA HIS A 39 15.37 2.79 10.78
C HIS A 39 14.55 3.88 10.10
N LEU A 40 13.28 3.99 10.48
CA LEU A 40 12.32 4.97 9.97
C LEU A 40 11.56 5.62 11.12
N THR A 41 11.31 6.92 11.01
CA THR A 41 10.76 7.77 12.08
C THR A 41 9.50 8.49 11.60
N ASP A 42 8.38 8.27 12.30
CA ASP A 42 7.12 9.03 12.16
C ASP A 42 6.60 9.30 13.58
N PRO A 43 7.13 10.34 14.28
CA PRO A 43 6.94 10.52 15.73
C PRO A 43 5.45 10.61 16.09
N PRO A 44 4.95 9.88 17.10
CA PRO A 44 5.69 9.22 18.20
C PRO A 44 6.30 7.84 17.93
N TYR A 45 6.31 7.35 16.68
CA TYR A 45 6.67 5.98 16.31
C TYR A 45 8.08 5.86 15.69
N GLU A 46 8.97 5.15 16.38
CA GLU A 46 10.31 4.78 15.89
C GLU A 46 10.32 3.32 15.42
N ASN A 47 10.61 3.09 14.13
CA ASN A 47 10.45 1.79 13.47
C ASN A 47 11.80 1.23 13.01
N TYR A 48 12.15 0.04 13.49
CA TYR A 48 13.43 -0.63 13.24
C TYR A 48 13.21 -1.99 12.57
N PHE A 49 13.55 -2.07 11.29
CA PHE A 49 13.52 -3.29 10.51
C PHE A 49 14.88 -3.99 10.58
N TYR A 50 14.85 -5.32 10.75
CA TYR A 50 16.00 -6.20 10.74
C TYR A 50 15.74 -7.39 9.82
N SER A 51 16.68 -7.71 8.93
CA SER A 51 16.63 -8.90 8.07
C SER A 51 18.02 -9.48 7.82
N ASP A 52 18.22 -10.79 7.98
CA ASP A 52 19.48 -11.47 7.60
C ASP A 52 19.24 -12.62 6.60
N CYS A 53 19.63 -13.86 6.93
CA CYS A 53 19.30 -15.08 6.18
C CYS A 53 18.48 -16.11 7.00
N ASN A 54 18.20 -15.82 8.28
CA ASN A 54 17.45 -16.66 9.23
C ASN A 54 16.33 -15.86 9.95
N VAL A 55 16.51 -14.55 10.13
CA VAL A 55 15.62 -13.67 10.90
C VAL A 55 15.11 -12.52 10.04
N ASP A 56 13.80 -12.30 10.06
CA ASP A 56 13.12 -11.09 9.54
C ASP A 56 12.17 -10.54 10.61
N ALA A 57 12.39 -9.31 11.08
CA ALA A 57 11.56 -8.68 12.11
C ALA A 57 11.45 -7.16 11.96
N GLN A 58 10.34 -6.58 12.42
CA GLN A 58 10.19 -5.14 12.68
C GLN A 58 9.97 -4.93 14.18
N ALA A 59 10.81 -4.13 14.82
CA ALA A 59 10.51 -3.56 16.13
C ALA A 59 9.92 -2.15 15.98
N VAL A 60 8.95 -1.80 16.83
CA VAL A 60 8.42 -0.43 16.91
C VAL A 60 8.47 0.02 18.35
N VAL A 61 9.10 1.16 18.61
CA VAL A 61 9.04 1.85 19.90
C VAL A 61 8.16 3.07 19.78
N THR A 62 7.34 3.31 20.79
CA THR A 62 6.47 4.49 20.88
C THR A 62 6.72 5.18 22.20
N SER A 63 6.88 6.50 22.15
CA SER A 63 7.06 7.37 23.32
C SER A 63 6.18 8.61 23.20
N PRO A 64 5.46 9.02 24.27
CA PRO A 64 4.69 10.26 24.26
C PRO A 64 5.53 11.49 23.91
N LEU A 65 4.99 12.34 23.03
CA LEU A 65 5.48 13.70 22.78
C LEU A 65 4.73 14.69 23.69
N PRO A 66 5.25 15.92 23.91
CA PRO A 66 4.62 16.90 24.82
C PRO A 66 3.17 17.30 24.48
N ASP A 67 2.76 17.11 23.22
CA ASP A 67 1.42 17.38 22.68
C ASP A 67 0.61 16.11 22.37
N SER A 68 1.13 14.91 22.71
CA SER A 68 0.45 13.64 22.46
C SER A 68 -0.80 13.47 23.32
N ASN A 69 -1.89 12.97 22.71
CA ASN A 69 -3.04 12.52 23.48
C ASN A 69 -2.70 11.22 24.24
N LEU A 70 -2.52 11.35 25.56
CA LEU A 70 -2.12 10.26 26.46
C LEU A 70 -3.20 9.20 26.70
N SER A 71 -4.40 9.35 26.11
CA SER A 71 -5.40 8.26 26.02
C SER A 71 -5.23 7.36 24.80
N ILE A 72 -4.30 7.71 23.89
CA ILE A 72 -4.01 6.99 22.63
C ILE A 72 -2.52 6.60 22.58
N ILE A 73 -1.65 7.54 22.92
CA ILE A 73 -0.19 7.38 22.87
C ILE A 73 0.35 7.08 24.27
N GLY A 74 0.94 5.90 24.44
CA GLY A 74 1.64 5.49 25.65
C GLY A 74 2.95 4.75 25.33
N PRO A 75 3.87 4.60 26.29
CA PRO A 75 5.12 3.88 26.09
C PRO A 75 4.88 2.41 25.73
N ARG A 76 5.30 1.98 24.53
CA ARG A 76 5.23 0.57 24.11
C ARG A 76 6.41 0.14 23.26
N LEU A 77 6.74 -1.15 23.34
CA LEU A 77 7.63 -1.87 22.43
C LEU A 77 6.83 -2.98 21.74
N ILE A 78 6.81 -2.95 20.41
CA ILE A 78 6.35 -4.04 19.55
C ILE A 78 7.57 -4.73 18.94
N VAL A 79 7.53 -6.06 18.80
CA VAL A 79 8.38 -6.83 17.90
C VAL A 79 7.47 -7.74 17.08
N ALA A 80 7.48 -7.60 15.76
CA ALA A 80 6.63 -8.34 14.83
C ALA A 80 7.46 -9.09 13.78
N TRP A 81 6.97 -10.26 13.37
CA TRP A 81 7.59 -11.20 12.44
C TRP A 81 6.60 -11.56 11.30
N PRO A 82 7.02 -11.50 10.03
CA PRO A 82 6.21 -11.94 8.89
C PRO A 82 5.78 -13.41 8.94
N ALA A 83 6.63 -14.26 9.53
CA ALA A 83 6.40 -15.69 9.67
C ALA A 83 5.28 -15.93 10.69
N GLY A 84 4.07 -16.23 10.18
CA GLY A 84 2.89 -16.50 11.01
C GLY A 84 2.06 -15.28 11.41
N ASP A 85 2.29 -14.09 10.82
CA ASP A 85 1.63 -12.82 11.18
C ASP A 85 1.66 -12.60 12.71
N SER A 86 2.87 -12.58 13.26
CA SER A 86 3.15 -12.89 14.67
C SER A 86 3.97 -11.82 15.37
N GLY A 87 3.88 -11.73 16.70
CA GLY A 87 4.60 -10.71 17.44
C GLY A 87 4.45 -10.75 18.96
N ILE A 88 5.07 -9.74 19.56
CA ILE A 88 4.98 -9.35 20.97
C ILE A 88 4.68 -7.85 21.00
N CYS A 89 3.74 -7.42 21.84
CA CYS A 89 3.57 -6.02 22.22
C CYS A 89 3.64 -5.92 23.74
N THR A 90 4.47 -5.01 24.26
CA THR A 90 4.56 -4.70 25.69
C THR A 90 4.34 -3.22 25.92
N PHE A 91 3.39 -2.89 26.80
CA PHE A 91 3.11 -1.54 27.26
C PHE A 91 3.81 -1.28 28.59
N PHE A 92 4.30 -0.06 28.79
CA PHE A 92 4.95 0.38 30.00
C PHE A 92 4.29 1.65 30.54
N GLN A 93 4.23 1.77 31.86
CA GLN A 93 3.76 2.94 32.59
C GLN A 93 4.80 3.36 33.63
N PRO A 94 4.90 4.66 34.00
CA PRO A 94 5.73 5.06 35.12
C PRO A 94 5.24 4.42 36.41
N GLN A 95 6.14 4.11 37.36
CA GLN A 95 5.73 3.50 38.64
C GLN A 95 5.04 4.51 39.56
N ASP A 96 5.70 5.64 39.82
CA ASP A 96 5.20 6.73 40.68
C ASP A 96 5.03 8.07 39.94
N GLY A 97 5.33 8.09 38.63
CA GLY A 97 5.29 9.28 37.77
C GLY A 97 3.91 9.59 37.18
N LYS A 98 3.76 10.80 36.64
CA LYS A 98 2.54 11.19 35.90
C LYS A 98 2.50 10.50 34.53
N ASN A 99 1.32 10.16 34.03
CA ASN A 99 1.20 9.64 32.66
C ASN A 99 1.85 10.62 31.66
N GLY A 100 2.55 10.10 30.66
CA GLY A 100 3.36 10.88 29.72
C GLY A 100 4.78 11.25 30.17
N THR A 101 5.19 10.99 31.41
CA THR A 101 6.59 11.28 31.86
C THR A 101 7.60 10.18 31.48
N LEU A 102 7.15 8.93 31.39
CA LEU A 102 7.98 7.81 30.95
C LEU A 102 8.19 7.89 29.44
N ALA A 103 9.46 7.92 29.03
CA ALA A 103 9.91 7.85 27.65
C ALA A 103 10.88 6.68 27.48
N ILE A 104 10.75 5.98 26.35
CA ILE A 104 11.54 4.82 25.95
C ILE A 104 12.15 4.96 24.56
N ALA A 105 13.31 4.36 24.36
CA ALA A 105 14.00 4.31 23.07
C ALA A 105 14.79 3.00 22.94
N LEU A 106 15.09 2.58 21.70
CA LEU A 106 16.15 1.59 21.46
C LEU A 106 17.48 2.31 21.34
N VAL A 107 18.56 1.70 21.86
CA VAL A 107 19.90 2.28 21.79
C VAL A 107 20.91 1.32 21.15
N ASN A 108 21.85 1.89 20.40
CA ASN A 108 22.96 1.14 19.80
C ASN A 108 23.81 0.48 20.89
N SER A 109 24.21 -0.78 20.64
CA SER A 109 24.88 -1.62 21.63
C SER A 109 25.84 -2.61 20.97
N THR A 110 26.55 -3.41 21.78
CA THR A 110 27.33 -4.55 21.28
C THR A 110 26.48 -5.74 20.84
N LEU A 111 25.15 -5.65 20.97
CA LEU A 111 24.19 -6.65 20.45
C LEU A 111 23.79 -6.31 19.01
N GLY A 112 23.74 -5.02 18.68
CA GLY A 112 23.38 -4.51 17.36
C GLY A 112 23.09 -3.01 17.36
N THR A 113 22.77 -2.48 16.18
CA THR A 113 22.59 -1.04 15.94
C THR A 113 21.20 -0.72 15.34
N PRO A 114 20.14 -0.65 16.16
CA PRO A 114 20.09 -1.03 17.58
C PRO A 114 19.71 -2.52 17.80
N LEU A 115 19.31 -3.23 16.75
CA LEU A 115 18.87 -4.63 16.79
C LEU A 115 19.97 -5.61 16.34
N GLY A 116 20.01 -6.77 16.99
CA GLY A 116 20.78 -7.96 16.59
C GLY A 116 19.90 -9.21 16.47
N PRO A 117 20.38 -10.28 15.81
CA PRO A 117 19.61 -11.48 15.57
C PRO A 117 19.65 -12.45 16.76
N VAL A 118 18.49 -13.01 17.12
CA VAL A 118 18.40 -14.22 17.94
C VAL A 118 18.13 -15.39 17.01
N HIS A 119 19.14 -16.24 16.76
CA HIS A 119 18.95 -17.47 16.00
C HIS A 119 19.54 -18.69 16.72
N ARG A 120 18.74 -19.75 16.89
CA ARG A 120 19.18 -21.05 17.42
C ARG A 120 18.49 -22.19 16.66
N ASN A 121 19.27 -23.12 16.13
CA ASN A 121 18.75 -24.37 15.59
C ASN A 121 18.03 -25.17 16.68
N ALA A 122 16.87 -25.76 16.36
CA ALA A 122 16.15 -26.69 17.22
C ALA A 122 15.47 -27.78 16.37
N SER A 123 14.99 -28.85 17.01
CA SER A 123 14.65 -30.13 16.36
C SER A 123 13.42 -30.13 15.44
N ARG A 124 12.63 -29.05 15.39
CA ARG A 124 11.43 -28.94 14.53
C ARG A 124 11.42 -27.65 13.73
N ASN A 125 11.41 -26.51 14.41
CA ASN A 125 11.50 -25.17 13.84
C ASN A 125 12.70 -24.47 14.51
N PRO A 126 13.47 -23.61 13.81
CA PRO A 126 14.48 -22.77 14.46
C PRO A 126 13.82 -21.81 15.45
N ILE A 127 14.52 -21.48 16.54
CA ILE A 127 14.15 -20.34 17.38
C ILE A 127 14.76 -19.09 16.73
N VAL A 128 13.90 -18.21 16.24
CA VAL A 128 14.26 -16.93 15.60
C VAL A 128 13.76 -15.76 16.43
N GLY A 129 14.32 -14.57 16.23
CA GLY A 129 13.96 -13.40 17.00
C GLY A 129 14.94 -12.25 16.82
N VAL A 130 14.70 -11.15 17.54
CA VAL A 130 15.63 -10.02 17.63
C VAL A 130 15.88 -9.64 19.09
N GLU A 131 17.07 -9.13 19.33
CA GLU A 131 17.48 -8.59 20.61
C GLU A 131 18.07 -7.19 20.47
N GLY A 132 18.11 -6.45 21.56
CA GLY A 132 18.60 -5.07 21.60
C GLY A 132 18.55 -4.52 23.01
N VAL A 133 18.78 -3.21 23.14
CA VAL A 133 18.73 -2.52 24.44
C VAL A 133 17.66 -1.44 24.39
N VAL A 134 16.69 -1.52 25.30
CA VAL A 134 15.70 -0.46 25.55
C VAL A 134 16.16 0.40 26.73
N SER A 135 16.09 1.73 26.59
CA SER A 135 16.33 2.68 27.69
C SER A 135 15.00 3.21 28.24
N PHE A 136 14.84 3.24 29.56
CA PHE A 136 13.79 3.98 30.26
C PHE A 136 14.40 5.22 30.92
N ASN A 137 13.80 6.41 30.73
CA ASN A 137 14.25 7.65 31.38
C ASN A 137 13.92 7.71 32.89
N ASP A 138 12.90 6.96 33.32
CA ASP A 138 12.34 6.93 34.67
C ASP A 138 12.05 5.45 35.05
N THR A 139 11.64 5.23 36.29
CA THR A 139 11.05 3.97 36.79
C THR A 139 9.87 3.52 35.92
N ALA A 140 9.87 2.26 35.52
CA ALA A 140 8.83 1.70 34.66
C ALA A 140 8.22 0.41 35.24
N GLU A 141 6.93 0.21 34.99
CA GLU A 141 6.21 -1.05 35.16
C GLU A 141 5.72 -1.51 33.78
N LEU A 142 5.92 -2.78 33.44
CA LEU A 142 5.22 -3.40 32.32
C LEU A 142 3.78 -3.69 32.76
N SER A 143 2.83 -2.95 32.21
CA SER A 143 1.41 -3.02 32.56
C SER A 143 0.65 -4.07 31.76
N LEU A 144 1.10 -4.36 30.53
CA LEU A 144 0.50 -5.37 29.65
C LEU A 144 1.55 -5.96 28.70
N ALA A 145 1.47 -7.27 28.48
CA ALA A 145 2.17 -7.97 27.40
C ALA A 145 1.16 -8.82 26.59
N ILE A 146 1.19 -8.70 25.27
CA ILE A 146 0.40 -9.51 24.32
C ILE A 146 1.41 -10.31 23.48
N LEU A 147 1.31 -11.65 23.50
CA LEU A 147 2.21 -12.57 22.80
C LEU A 147 1.40 -13.51 21.90
N GLY A 148 1.73 -13.61 20.62
CA GLY A 148 1.02 -14.47 19.66
C GLY A 148 0.98 -13.83 18.28
N SER A 149 -0.21 -13.49 17.81
CA SER A 149 -0.42 -12.86 16.49
C SER A 149 -0.43 -11.32 16.54
N VAL A 150 0.05 -10.70 15.46
CA VAL A 150 -0.19 -9.29 15.09
C VAL A 150 -1.67 -8.93 15.19
N ARG A 151 -2.58 -9.81 14.76
CA ARG A 151 -4.03 -9.58 14.85
C ARG A 151 -4.49 -9.33 16.29
N THR A 152 -4.06 -10.15 17.24
CA THR A 152 -4.38 -9.95 18.67
C THR A 152 -3.77 -8.67 19.24
N ILE A 153 -2.64 -8.20 18.70
CA ILE A 153 -2.08 -6.88 19.06
C ILE A 153 -2.99 -5.77 18.53
N ARG A 154 -3.42 -5.85 17.26
CA ARG A 154 -4.29 -4.84 16.61
C ARG A 154 -5.70 -4.78 17.17
N ASP A 155 -6.30 -5.93 17.51
CA ASP A 155 -7.59 -6.02 18.20
C ASP A 155 -7.57 -5.24 19.54
N PHE A 156 -6.37 -5.06 20.12
CA PHE A 156 -6.14 -4.22 21.31
C PHE A 156 -5.74 -2.76 21.00
N THR A 157 -4.81 -2.51 20.07
CA THR A 157 -4.25 -1.16 19.80
C THR A 157 -5.10 -0.29 18.88
N GLU A 158 -5.82 -0.89 17.93
CA GLU A 158 -6.62 -0.20 16.91
C GLU A 158 -8.12 -0.54 17.03
N GLY A 159 -8.43 -1.76 17.46
CA GLY A 159 -9.78 -2.20 17.78
C GLY A 159 -10.31 -1.63 19.10
N PRO A 160 -11.47 -2.11 19.60
CA PRO A 160 -12.06 -1.66 20.87
C PRO A 160 -11.37 -2.29 22.09
N SER A 161 -10.03 -2.26 22.11
CA SER A 161 -9.14 -2.71 23.19
C SER A 161 -9.42 -4.13 23.70
N LEU A 162 -9.60 -5.07 22.78
CA LEU A 162 -9.98 -6.45 23.08
C LEU A 162 -8.77 -7.29 23.52
N LEU A 163 -8.91 -8.00 24.65
CA LEU A 163 -7.96 -9.03 25.09
C LEU A 163 -8.66 -10.39 25.12
N THR A 164 -8.24 -11.31 24.24
CA THR A 164 -8.76 -12.68 24.18
C THR A 164 -8.31 -13.48 25.41
N PRO A 165 -9.20 -13.92 26.33
CA PRO A 165 -8.76 -14.51 27.60
C PRO A 165 -7.96 -15.81 27.46
N SER A 166 -8.27 -16.63 26.45
CA SER A 166 -7.55 -17.88 26.14
C SER A 166 -6.15 -17.67 25.53
N ILE A 167 -5.85 -16.45 25.08
CA ILE A 167 -4.51 -16.03 24.68
C ILE A 167 -3.83 -15.37 25.89
N GLN A 168 -4.44 -14.31 26.43
CA GLN A 168 -3.83 -13.45 27.43
C GLN A 168 -3.53 -14.15 28.76
N ASN A 169 -4.43 -15.03 29.24
CA ASN A 169 -4.23 -15.75 30.50
C ASN A 169 -3.23 -16.92 30.37
N ALA A 170 -2.74 -17.21 29.16
CA ALA A 170 -1.72 -18.24 28.92
C ALA A 170 -0.28 -17.67 29.03
N ASN A 171 -0.12 -16.35 29.18
CA ASN A 171 1.17 -15.71 29.41
C ASN A 171 1.74 -16.13 30.78
N ARG A 172 2.99 -16.57 30.80
CA ARG A 172 3.73 -16.97 32.02
C ARG A 172 4.86 -15.99 32.28
N ILE A 173 4.84 -15.35 33.45
CA ILE A 173 5.89 -14.46 33.92
C ILE A 173 6.76 -15.21 34.94
N ALA A 174 8.08 -15.15 34.78
CA ALA A 174 9.04 -15.82 35.66
C ALA A 174 10.32 -14.99 35.81
N LYS A 175 11.07 -15.23 36.89
CA LYS A 175 12.42 -14.67 37.06
C LYS A 175 13.40 -15.39 36.13
N PHE A 176 14.31 -14.66 35.50
CA PHE A 176 15.23 -15.15 34.46
C PHE A 176 16.68 -14.84 34.81
N ASN A 177 17.57 -15.82 34.74
CA ASN A 177 19.00 -15.70 35.06
C ASN A 177 19.31 -14.99 36.41
N GLY A 178 18.42 -15.11 37.39
CA GLY A 178 18.57 -14.51 38.72
C GLY A 178 18.27 -13.01 38.82
N THR A 179 18.48 -12.23 37.76
CA THR A 179 18.37 -10.75 37.76
C THR A 179 17.40 -10.15 36.72
N GLY A 180 16.86 -10.96 35.82
CA GLY A 180 15.91 -10.54 34.78
C GLY A 180 14.51 -11.10 34.95
N ALA A 181 13.66 -10.79 33.97
CA ALA A 181 12.33 -11.37 33.80
C ALA A 181 12.21 -12.12 32.46
N GLN A 182 11.35 -13.13 32.42
CA GLN A 182 10.89 -13.79 31.22
C GLN A 182 9.35 -13.74 31.16
N ILE A 183 8.81 -13.41 29.99
CA ILE A 183 7.40 -13.53 29.65
C ILE A 183 7.33 -14.52 28.49
N SER A 184 6.60 -15.63 28.65
CA SER A 184 6.50 -16.68 27.64
C SER A 184 5.06 -17.17 27.44
N ARG A 185 4.73 -17.62 26.23
CA ARG A 185 3.41 -18.14 25.89
C ARG A 185 3.52 -19.32 24.92
N LEU A 186 3.00 -20.47 25.33
CA LEU A 186 2.72 -21.58 24.41
C LEU A 186 1.47 -21.22 23.59
N TRP A 187 1.57 -21.33 22.28
CA TRP A 187 0.51 -20.99 21.33
C TRP A 187 -0.64 -21.98 21.38
N LEU A 188 -1.74 -21.63 20.71
CA LEU A 188 -2.93 -22.47 20.62
C LEU A 188 -2.69 -23.77 19.81
N ASP A 189 -1.56 -23.89 19.11
CA ASP A 189 -1.11 -25.10 18.41
C ASP A 189 -0.45 -26.15 19.33
N ASN A 190 -0.17 -25.81 20.60
CA ASN A 190 0.59 -26.61 21.58
C ASN A 190 2.03 -26.97 21.14
N VAL A 191 2.64 -26.20 20.23
CA VAL A 191 3.97 -26.47 19.65
C VAL A 191 4.84 -25.21 19.60
N THR A 192 4.28 -24.09 19.17
CA THR A 192 5.01 -22.82 19.03
C THR A 192 5.01 -22.09 20.36
N THR A 193 6.16 -21.56 20.78
CA THR A 193 6.31 -20.77 22.01
C THR A 193 6.91 -19.41 21.66
N THR A 194 6.21 -18.33 21.98
CA THR A 194 6.79 -16.98 21.95
C THR A 194 7.39 -16.66 23.31
N THR A 195 8.56 -16.03 23.33
CA THR A 195 9.29 -15.67 24.56
C THR A 195 9.94 -14.30 24.42
N LEU A 196 9.70 -13.45 25.42
CA LEU A 196 10.43 -12.22 25.69
C LEU A 196 11.25 -12.41 26.97
N THR A 197 12.54 -12.10 26.94
CA THR A 197 13.37 -11.93 28.14
C THR A 197 13.83 -10.49 28.25
N ILE A 198 13.86 -9.94 29.47
CA ILE A 198 14.37 -8.60 29.77
C ILE A 198 15.36 -8.71 30.93
N THR A 199 16.55 -8.14 30.78
CA THR A 199 17.66 -8.19 31.75
C THR A 199 18.34 -6.83 31.88
N PRO A 200 18.86 -6.44 33.06
CA PRO A 200 19.58 -5.18 33.22
C PRO A 200 20.85 -5.15 32.37
N TRP A 201 21.16 -4.00 31.76
CA TRP A 201 22.30 -3.85 30.83
C TRP A 201 23.16 -2.66 31.21
N ARG A 202 24.26 -2.90 31.95
CA ARG A 202 25.22 -1.86 32.39
C ARG A 202 24.56 -0.76 33.26
N ASN A 203 23.59 -1.15 34.08
CA ASN A 203 22.82 -0.25 34.96
C ASN A 203 23.36 -0.18 36.39
N ASN A 204 22.94 0.88 37.09
CA ASN A 204 22.96 0.94 38.56
C ASN A 204 21.89 0.02 39.18
N ASP A 205 20.69 -0.02 38.61
CA ASP A 205 19.68 -1.02 38.98
C ASP A 205 20.03 -2.39 38.36
N THR A 206 20.37 -3.35 39.21
CA THR A 206 20.91 -4.66 38.80
C THR A 206 19.88 -5.79 38.85
N GLU A 207 18.60 -5.48 39.09
CA GLU A 207 17.52 -6.47 39.16
C GLU A 207 16.20 -5.98 38.54
N VAL A 208 15.62 -6.78 37.65
CA VAL A 208 14.22 -6.66 37.23
C VAL A 208 13.33 -7.33 38.30
N ARG A 209 12.38 -6.59 38.86
CA ARG A 209 11.55 -7.05 39.98
C ARG A 209 10.28 -7.70 39.43
N THR A 210 10.03 -8.95 39.79
CA THR A 210 8.90 -9.75 39.30
C THR A 210 8.02 -10.23 40.46
N THR A 211 6.72 -9.90 40.45
CA THR A 211 5.77 -10.33 41.48
C THR A 211 4.45 -10.79 40.85
N ASN A 212 4.26 -12.12 40.77
CA ASN A 212 3.11 -12.84 40.21
C ASN A 212 2.71 -12.46 38.76
N SER A 213 2.21 -11.24 38.56
CA SER A 213 1.71 -10.70 37.29
C SER A 213 2.38 -9.39 36.85
N THR A 214 3.20 -8.75 37.70
CA THR A 214 3.87 -7.47 37.38
C THR A 214 5.38 -7.62 37.20
N VAL A 215 5.95 -6.75 36.35
CA VAL A 215 7.40 -6.65 36.08
C VAL A 215 7.82 -5.19 36.16
N ARG A 216 8.79 -4.87 37.02
CA ARG A 216 9.22 -3.50 37.35
C ARG A 216 10.72 -3.27 37.16
N PHE A 217 11.05 -2.08 36.69
CA PHE A 217 12.37 -1.63 36.27
C PHE A 217 12.68 -0.26 36.91
N GLY A 218 13.87 -0.06 37.46
CA GLY A 218 14.41 1.29 37.67
C GLY A 218 14.76 1.96 36.34
N ALA A 219 15.03 3.26 36.36
CA ALA A 219 15.52 3.98 35.19
C ALA A 219 16.85 3.39 34.67
N GLY A 220 17.07 3.40 33.35
CA GLY A 220 18.27 2.88 32.71
C GLY A 220 18.01 1.94 31.53
N TYR A 221 19.03 1.17 31.18
CA TYR A 221 19.14 0.35 29.98
C TYR A 221 18.88 -1.14 30.27
N TYR A 222 18.02 -1.79 29.51
CA TYR A 222 17.70 -3.20 29.66
C TYR A 222 17.83 -3.92 28.33
N ARG A 223 18.60 -5.02 28.33
CA ARG A 223 18.68 -5.94 27.19
C ARG A 223 17.38 -6.71 27.11
N PHE A 224 16.66 -6.54 26.01
CA PHE A 224 15.51 -7.38 25.65
C PHE A 224 15.92 -8.41 24.59
N SER A 225 15.27 -9.56 24.59
CA SER A 225 15.38 -10.59 23.55
C SER A 225 14.00 -11.18 23.31
N ALA A 226 13.41 -10.89 22.15
CA ALA A 226 12.12 -11.39 21.71
C ALA A 226 12.32 -12.51 20.68
N SER A 227 11.73 -13.69 20.86
CA SER A 227 11.92 -14.84 19.98
C SER A 227 10.76 -15.84 19.97
N PHE A 228 10.68 -16.69 18.95
CA PHE A 228 9.68 -17.75 18.78
C PHE A 228 10.17 -18.90 17.88
N ASN A 229 9.53 -20.07 17.95
CA ASN A 229 9.93 -21.28 17.21
C ASN A 229 8.95 -21.69 16.08
N TYR A 230 8.94 -20.94 14.98
CA TYR A 230 7.99 -21.10 13.86
C TYR A 230 8.70 -21.31 12.50
N PRO A 231 8.09 -21.93 11.47
CA PRO A 231 8.67 -22.01 10.13
C PRO A 231 8.84 -20.62 9.52
N GLN A 232 10.02 -20.32 8.97
CA GLN A 232 10.32 -19.01 8.39
C GLN A 232 10.00 -18.91 6.91
N LEU A 233 9.66 -17.70 6.47
CA LEU A 233 9.52 -17.37 5.05
C LEU A 233 10.91 -17.21 4.41
N LYS A 234 10.99 -17.32 3.08
CA LYS A 234 12.23 -17.10 2.33
C LYS A 234 12.19 -15.77 1.60
N GLN A 235 12.88 -14.78 2.15
CA GLN A 235 12.91 -13.42 1.63
C GLN A 235 13.69 -13.31 0.30
N LEU A 236 13.25 -12.39 -0.56
CA LEU A 236 13.92 -11.98 -1.79
C LEU A 236 14.85 -10.80 -1.51
N GLN A 237 16.13 -10.95 -1.85
CA GLN A 237 17.18 -9.94 -1.66
C GLN A 237 16.98 -8.71 -2.59
N PRO A 238 17.60 -7.54 -2.30
CA PRO A 238 17.50 -6.33 -3.12
C PRO A 238 17.80 -6.52 -4.61
N ALA A 239 18.74 -7.41 -4.96
CA ALA A 239 19.06 -7.74 -6.36
C ALA A 239 18.05 -8.70 -7.01
N GLN A 240 17.28 -9.46 -6.22
CA GLN A 240 16.32 -10.46 -6.67
C GLN A 240 14.90 -9.89 -6.86
N ILE A 241 14.53 -8.82 -6.15
CA ILE A 241 13.22 -8.15 -6.29
C ILE A 241 13.17 -7.18 -7.49
N LEU A 242 14.32 -6.69 -7.95
CA LEU A 242 14.42 -5.74 -9.06
C LEU A 242 14.81 -6.45 -10.37
N ASN A 243 14.32 -5.98 -11.51
CA ASN A 243 14.81 -6.43 -12.81
C ASN A 243 16.18 -5.82 -13.15
N ASN A 244 16.84 -6.35 -14.18
CA ASN A 244 18.21 -5.98 -14.57
C ASN A 244 18.39 -4.49 -14.92
N LYS A 245 17.35 -3.78 -15.38
CA LYS A 245 17.42 -2.35 -15.70
C LYS A 245 17.35 -1.47 -14.45
N SER A 246 16.72 -1.96 -13.38
CA SER A 246 16.41 -1.20 -12.17
C SER A 246 17.42 -1.38 -11.02
N GLN A 247 18.45 -2.21 -11.20
CA GLN A 247 19.48 -2.52 -10.19
C GLN A 247 20.20 -1.26 -9.62
N SER A 248 20.19 -0.14 -10.35
CA SER A 248 20.72 1.15 -9.86
C SER A 248 19.97 1.69 -8.63
N LEU A 249 18.69 1.34 -8.45
CA LEU A 249 17.87 1.75 -7.31
C LEU A 249 18.44 1.25 -5.96
N ILE A 250 19.17 0.12 -5.96
CA ILE A 250 19.87 -0.39 -4.76
C ILE A 250 20.85 0.67 -4.20
N LYS A 251 21.43 1.50 -5.07
CA LYS A 251 22.38 2.56 -4.69
C LYS A 251 21.73 3.95 -4.57
N SER A 252 20.71 4.26 -5.36
CA SER A 252 20.09 5.59 -5.37
C SER A 252 18.86 5.73 -4.46
N LYS A 253 18.26 4.61 -4.03
CA LYS A 253 17.08 4.54 -3.14
C LYS A 253 17.22 3.38 -2.12
N PRO A 254 18.35 3.26 -1.39
CA PRO A 254 18.66 2.09 -0.57
C PRO A 254 17.56 1.75 0.44
N ASP A 255 17.01 2.74 1.14
CA ASP A 255 15.99 2.56 2.18
C ASP A 255 14.68 2.01 1.61
N GLN A 256 14.26 2.52 0.45
CA GLN A 256 13.03 2.11 -0.24
C GLN A 256 13.16 0.70 -0.80
N VAL A 257 14.33 0.35 -1.36
CA VAL A 257 14.62 -1.00 -1.86
C VAL A 257 14.81 -2.00 -0.71
N THR A 258 15.35 -1.56 0.43
CA THR A 258 15.44 -2.38 1.65
C THR A 258 14.06 -2.68 2.22
N ALA A 259 13.16 -1.69 2.27
CA ALA A 259 11.76 -1.92 2.63
C ALA A 259 11.05 -2.84 1.63
N LEU A 260 11.27 -2.67 0.31
CA LEU A 260 10.71 -3.57 -0.70
C LEU A 260 11.20 -5.02 -0.52
N SER A 261 12.48 -5.20 -0.19
CA SER A 261 13.08 -6.51 0.12
C SER A 261 12.44 -7.12 1.36
N PHE A 262 12.26 -6.34 2.43
CA PHE A 262 11.62 -6.78 3.68
C PHE A 262 10.17 -7.24 3.49
N PHE A 263 9.43 -6.67 2.53
CA PHE A 263 8.07 -7.09 2.17
C PHE A 263 8.00 -8.17 1.08
N SER A 264 9.12 -8.65 0.54
CA SER A 264 9.14 -9.57 -0.61
C SER A 264 9.67 -10.96 -0.27
N TYR A 265 8.85 -11.99 -0.45
CA TYR A 265 9.21 -13.40 -0.22
C TYR A 265 8.96 -14.23 -1.47
N THR A 266 9.52 -15.45 -1.53
CA THR A 266 9.40 -16.31 -2.73
C THR A 266 7.97 -16.82 -2.99
N ASP A 267 7.08 -16.74 -2.01
CA ASP A 267 5.72 -17.30 -1.99
C ASP A 267 4.60 -16.25 -1.87
N LYS A 268 4.95 -15.01 -1.48
CA LYS A 268 4.07 -13.83 -1.40
C LYS A 268 4.86 -12.54 -1.26
N LEU A 269 4.20 -11.41 -1.54
CA LEU A 269 4.57 -10.12 -0.96
C LEU A 269 3.65 -9.80 0.22
N LEU A 270 4.10 -8.97 1.15
CA LEU A 270 3.32 -8.50 2.30
C LEU A 270 2.70 -7.13 1.99
N ALA A 271 1.56 -6.81 2.61
CA ALA A 271 0.90 -5.51 2.39
C ALA A 271 1.66 -4.33 3.03
N GLY A 272 2.31 -4.52 4.18
CA GLY A 272 3.16 -3.48 4.78
C GLY A 272 3.89 -3.89 6.05
N GLY A 273 4.32 -2.88 6.81
CA GLY A 273 4.91 -3.02 8.14
C GLY A 273 3.91 -3.56 9.16
N TRP A 274 4.33 -3.63 10.43
CA TRP A 274 3.75 -4.43 11.52
C TRP A 274 2.21 -4.59 11.54
N ARG A 275 1.42 -3.56 11.20
CA ARG A 275 -0.05 -3.60 11.14
C ARG A 275 -0.61 -4.56 10.08
N PHE A 276 0.11 -4.76 8.98
CA PHE A 276 -0.31 -5.49 7.78
C PHE A 276 0.79 -6.42 7.26
N LEU A 277 1.47 -7.11 8.19
CA LEU A 277 2.68 -7.90 7.95
C LEU A 277 2.41 -9.30 7.33
N THR A 278 1.33 -9.40 6.54
CA THR A 278 0.84 -10.63 5.91
C THR A 278 0.36 -10.36 4.47
N TYR A 279 -0.10 -11.38 3.75
CA TYR A 279 -0.65 -11.23 2.40
C TYR A 279 -2.02 -10.52 2.42
N PHE A 280 -2.14 -9.50 1.58
CA PHE A 280 -3.43 -8.97 1.10
C PHE A 280 -3.41 -8.97 -0.44
N GLY A 281 -4.35 -9.65 -1.08
CA GLY A 281 -4.36 -9.92 -2.51
C GLY A 281 -4.55 -8.68 -3.37
N ARG A 282 -5.60 -7.91 -3.08
CA ARG A 282 -5.88 -6.61 -3.71
C ARG A 282 -4.67 -5.70 -3.64
N ASP A 283 -4.20 -5.45 -2.42
CA ASP A 283 -3.15 -4.50 -2.08
C ASP A 283 -1.82 -4.87 -2.78
N THR A 284 -1.44 -6.15 -2.74
CA THR A 284 -0.23 -6.65 -3.41
C THR A 284 -0.35 -6.64 -4.94
N MET A 285 -1.53 -6.90 -5.51
CA MET A 285 -1.75 -6.80 -6.95
C MET A 285 -1.77 -5.36 -7.46
N ILE A 286 -2.38 -4.41 -6.73
CA ILE A 286 -2.33 -2.97 -7.05
C ILE A 286 -0.87 -2.47 -7.00
N ALA A 287 -0.14 -2.81 -5.93
CA ALA A 287 1.27 -2.48 -5.81
C ALA A 287 2.10 -3.09 -6.97
N ALA A 288 1.86 -4.35 -7.33
CA ALA A 288 2.56 -5.02 -8.43
C ALA A 288 2.26 -4.40 -9.82
N LEU A 289 1.02 -3.95 -10.07
CA LEU A 289 0.65 -3.27 -11.31
C LEU A 289 1.39 -1.93 -11.48
N LEU A 290 1.59 -1.18 -10.39
CA LEU A 290 2.31 0.10 -10.40
C LEU A 290 3.84 -0.09 -10.35
N LEU A 291 4.34 -1.09 -9.63
CA LEU A 291 5.77 -1.46 -9.54
C LEU A 291 6.27 -2.31 -10.72
N GLN A 292 5.38 -2.74 -11.64
CA GLN A 292 5.73 -3.57 -12.81
C GLN A 292 6.98 -3.11 -13.58
N PRO A 293 7.26 -1.80 -13.79
CA PRO A 293 8.46 -1.35 -14.47
C PRO A 293 9.79 -1.70 -13.79
N VAL A 294 9.80 -1.93 -12.47
CA VAL A 294 11.03 -2.19 -11.69
C VAL A 294 11.12 -3.59 -11.10
N LEU A 295 10.00 -4.28 -10.88
CA LEU A 295 9.99 -5.63 -10.33
C LEU A 295 10.64 -6.66 -11.26
N SER A 296 11.22 -7.68 -10.65
CA SER A 296 11.78 -8.85 -11.33
C SER A 296 10.70 -9.78 -11.88
N THR A 297 10.96 -10.33 -13.07
CA THR A 297 10.04 -11.19 -13.83
C THR A 297 10.75 -12.49 -14.25
N GLY A 298 10.02 -13.61 -14.30
CA GLY A 298 10.59 -14.94 -14.52
C GLY A 298 10.49 -15.85 -13.29
N ASN A 299 11.22 -16.97 -13.33
CA ASN A 299 11.02 -18.09 -12.40
C ASN A 299 11.34 -17.74 -10.93
N GLY A 300 10.32 -17.66 -10.08
CA GLY A 300 10.49 -17.40 -8.64
C GLY A 300 10.91 -15.96 -8.32
N THR A 301 10.51 -15.01 -9.16
CA THR A 301 10.74 -13.57 -8.96
C THR A 301 9.59 -12.89 -8.23
N ALA A 302 9.74 -11.62 -7.85
CA ALA A 302 8.72 -10.87 -7.11
C ALA A 302 7.35 -10.84 -7.83
N MET A 303 7.34 -10.74 -9.16
CA MET A 303 6.09 -10.78 -9.94
C MET A 303 5.39 -12.15 -9.90
N GLU A 304 6.15 -13.26 -9.91
CA GLU A 304 5.56 -14.60 -9.76
C GLU A 304 5.16 -14.91 -8.32
N ALA A 305 5.82 -14.31 -7.33
CA ALA A 305 5.39 -14.39 -5.93
C ALA A 305 4.01 -13.75 -5.72
N VAL A 306 3.72 -12.59 -6.32
CA VAL A 306 2.37 -11.97 -6.24
C VAL A 306 1.32 -12.81 -6.97
N ILE A 307 1.57 -13.16 -8.24
CA ILE A 307 0.60 -13.90 -9.06
C ILE A 307 0.36 -15.30 -8.47
N GLY A 308 1.41 -15.98 -8.02
CA GLY A 308 1.33 -17.27 -7.34
C GLY A 308 0.61 -17.18 -6.00
N ALA A 309 0.85 -16.14 -5.21
CA ALA A 309 0.17 -15.95 -3.93
C ALA A 309 -1.35 -15.81 -4.08
N ALA A 310 -1.79 -15.05 -5.08
CA ALA A 310 -3.20 -14.89 -5.41
C ALA A 310 -3.81 -16.19 -5.96
N LEU A 311 -3.15 -16.84 -6.93
CA LEU A 311 -3.63 -18.09 -7.54
C LEU A 311 -3.76 -19.23 -6.54
N GLU A 312 -2.77 -19.40 -5.66
CA GLU A 312 -2.78 -20.42 -4.61
C GLU A 312 -3.96 -20.28 -3.65
N ARG A 313 -4.41 -19.04 -3.38
CA ARG A 313 -5.43 -18.71 -2.39
C ARG A 313 -6.83 -18.49 -2.99
N ILE A 314 -7.09 -18.89 -4.23
CA ILE A 314 -8.44 -18.85 -4.81
C ILE A 314 -9.37 -19.85 -4.11
N ASN A 315 -10.61 -19.46 -3.85
CA ASN A 315 -11.67 -20.38 -3.47
C ASN A 315 -12.03 -21.27 -4.67
N ARG A 316 -11.61 -22.54 -4.61
CA ARG A 316 -11.89 -23.56 -5.65
C ARG A 316 -13.37 -23.82 -5.96
N THR A 317 -14.30 -23.31 -5.16
CA THR A 317 -15.74 -23.56 -5.32
C THR A 317 -16.36 -22.57 -6.31
N ASP A 318 -16.16 -21.27 -6.10
CA ASP A 318 -16.78 -20.19 -6.87
C ASP A 318 -15.79 -19.43 -7.76
N GLY A 319 -14.48 -19.50 -7.48
CA GLY A 319 -13.44 -18.73 -8.15
C GLY A 319 -13.10 -17.38 -7.50
N SER A 320 -13.60 -17.08 -6.30
CA SER A 320 -13.21 -15.86 -5.57
C SER A 320 -11.70 -15.84 -5.27
N VAL A 321 -11.03 -14.72 -5.54
CA VAL A 321 -9.63 -14.49 -5.17
C VAL A 321 -9.56 -14.00 -3.72
N CYS A 322 -8.66 -14.56 -2.92
CA CYS A 322 -8.53 -14.20 -1.51
C CYS A 322 -8.06 -12.75 -1.33
N HIS A 323 -8.83 -12.01 -0.54
CA HIS A 323 -8.44 -10.69 -0.04
C HIS A 323 -7.36 -10.81 1.01
N GLU A 324 -7.66 -11.36 2.20
CA GLU A 324 -6.71 -11.45 3.31
C GLU A 324 -6.46 -12.90 3.74
N GLU A 325 -5.20 -13.27 4.01
CA GLU A 325 -4.89 -14.53 4.69
C GLU A 325 -4.78 -14.35 6.22
N THR A 326 -5.38 -15.28 6.96
CA THR A 326 -5.21 -15.43 8.40
C THR A 326 -4.33 -16.64 8.67
N ILE A 327 -3.21 -16.46 9.38
CA ILE A 327 -2.20 -17.51 9.63
C ILE A 327 -1.84 -17.63 11.12
N GLY A 328 -0.95 -18.58 11.45
CA GLY A 328 -0.34 -18.71 12.79
C GLY A 328 -1.33 -18.97 13.93
N ASP A 329 -1.07 -18.31 15.06
CA ASP A 329 -1.83 -18.44 16.31
C ASP A 329 -3.29 -17.95 16.15
N TYR A 330 -3.52 -16.90 15.36
CA TYR A 330 -4.87 -16.35 15.14
C TYR A 330 -5.73 -17.28 14.25
N ALA A 331 -5.14 -17.89 13.22
CA ALA A 331 -5.84 -18.94 12.47
C ALA A 331 -6.26 -20.11 13.38
N THR A 332 -5.37 -20.50 14.30
CA THR A 332 -5.66 -21.53 15.30
C THR A 332 -6.74 -21.10 16.31
N PHE A 333 -6.80 -19.81 16.67
CA PHE A 333 -7.88 -19.22 17.47
C PHE A 333 -9.24 -19.27 16.75
N LEU A 334 -9.31 -18.77 15.51
CA LEU A 334 -10.55 -18.76 14.72
C LEU A 334 -11.06 -20.18 14.41
N ASN A 335 -10.15 -21.13 14.17
CA ASN A 335 -10.52 -22.54 14.03
C ASN A 335 -11.14 -23.09 15.33
N LYS A 336 -10.55 -22.80 16.50
CA LYS A 336 -11.13 -23.20 17.80
C LYS A 336 -12.49 -22.54 18.07
N GLN A 337 -12.71 -21.28 17.69
CA GLN A 337 -14.04 -20.64 17.77
C GLN A 337 -15.09 -21.35 16.88
N LYS A 338 -14.67 -21.96 15.78
CA LYS A 338 -15.51 -22.79 14.89
C LYS A 338 -15.61 -24.26 15.35
N ASN A 339 -15.17 -24.57 16.57
CA ASN A 339 -15.04 -25.93 17.12
C ASN A 339 -14.14 -26.88 16.28
N MET A 340 -13.22 -26.33 15.48
CA MET A 340 -12.29 -27.08 14.64
C MET A 340 -10.91 -27.20 15.31
N THR A 341 -10.44 -28.42 15.53
CA THR A 341 -9.05 -28.69 15.94
C THR A 341 -8.12 -28.59 14.72
N SER A 342 -7.72 -27.37 14.36
CA SER A 342 -6.89 -27.10 13.18
C SER A 342 -6.00 -25.86 13.36
N THR A 343 -4.80 -25.92 12.79
CA THR A 343 -3.86 -24.79 12.65
C THR A 343 -3.79 -24.27 11.21
N ALA A 344 -4.64 -24.78 10.31
CA ALA A 344 -4.64 -24.39 8.90
C ALA A 344 -5.08 -22.93 8.70
N ALA A 345 -4.50 -22.29 7.69
CA ALA A 345 -4.76 -20.90 7.33
C ALA A 345 -6.24 -20.66 6.95
N GLY A 346 -6.74 -19.48 7.29
CA GLY A 346 -7.99 -18.92 6.80
C GLY A 346 -7.75 -17.97 5.63
N PHE A 347 -8.75 -17.82 4.77
CA PHE A 347 -8.73 -16.92 3.62
C PHE A 347 -10.07 -16.18 3.56
N THR A 348 -10.04 -14.85 3.44
CA THR A 348 -11.24 -14.02 3.37
C THR A 348 -11.57 -13.64 1.94
N TYR A 349 -12.86 -13.52 1.64
CA TYR A 349 -13.36 -13.15 0.31
C TYR A 349 -14.48 -12.09 0.35
N PRO A 350 -14.54 -11.11 1.28
CA PRO A 350 -15.60 -10.09 1.25
C PRO A 350 -15.48 -9.19 0.02
N MET A 351 -14.24 -8.86 -0.36
CA MET A 351 -13.93 -7.96 -1.46
C MET A 351 -14.38 -8.50 -2.82
N ILE A 352 -15.03 -7.63 -3.60
CA ILE A 352 -15.46 -7.87 -4.97
C ILE A 352 -14.39 -7.41 -5.99
N ASP A 353 -13.56 -6.42 -5.64
CA ASP A 353 -12.55 -5.86 -6.55
C ASP A 353 -11.38 -6.83 -6.84
N THR A 354 -11.03 -7.66 -5.85
CA THR A 354 -9.85 -8.53 -5.82
C THR A 354 -9.85 -9.55 -6.97
N ASP A 355 -11.04 -10.02 -7.37
CA ASP A 355 -11.21 -10.94 -8.50
C ASP A 355 -10.69 -10.35 -9.82
N TYR A 356 -10.94 -9.06 -10.05
CA TYR A 356 -10.71 -8.39 -11.32
C TYR A 356 -9.25 -8.00 -11.52
N PHE A 357 -8.50 -7.74 -10.45
CA PHE A 357 -7.05 -7.44 -10.53
C PHE A 357 -6.22 -8.63 -11.06
N LEU A 358 -6.60 -9.85 -10.72
CA LEU A 358 -5.83 -11.06 -11.09
C LEU A 358 -5.69 -11.26 -12.61
N PRO A 359 -6.76 -11.31 -13.43
CA PRO A 359 -6.60 -11.46 -14.89
C PRO A 359 -5.85 -10.29 -15.51
N ILE A 360 -6.01 -9.06 -15.02
CA ILE A 360 -5.28 -7.87 -15.49
C ILE A 360 -3.77 -8.06 -15.27
N LEU A 361 -3.36 -8.47 -14.05
CA LEU A 361 -1.96 -8.70 -13.71
C LEU A 361 -1.37 -9.89 -14.51
N MET A 362 -2.11 -11.00 -14.62
CA MET A 362 -1.72 -12.16 -15.43
C MET A 362 -1.54 -11.80 -16.91
N GLN A 363 -2.43 -10.99 -17.49
CA GLN A 363 -2.32 -10.55 -18.88
C GLN A 363 -1.08 -9.69 -19.10
N ARG A 364 -0.85 -8.68 -18.24
CA ARG A 364 0.33 -7.81 -18.32
C ARG A 364 1.64 -8.60 -18.12
N TYR A 365 1.63 -9.62 -17.25
CA TYR A 365 2.77 -10.50 -17.03
C TYR A 365 3.06 -11.42 -18.23
N PHE A 366 2.07 -12.17 -18.73
CA PHE A 366 2.29 -13.09 -19.84
C PHE A 366 2.56 -12.38 -21.17
N ASN A 367 2.07 -11.16 -21.37
CA ASN A 367 2.43 -10.34 -22.53
C ASN A 367 3.92 -9.94 -22.52
N SER A 368 4.52 -9.77 -21.34
CA SER A 368 5.96 -9.46 -21.19
C SER A 368 6.84 -10.71 -21.03
N THR A 369 6.26 -11.85 -20.62
CA THR A 369 6.99 -13.11 -20.39
C THR A 369 6.24 -14.35 -20.94
N PRO A 370 5.95 -14.45 -22.25
CA PRO A 370 5.11 -15.51 -22.80
C PRO A 370 5.63 -16.93 -22.53
N GLY A 371 6.95 -17.11 -22.40
CA GLY A 371 7.57 -18.38 -21.99
C GLY A 371 7.23 -18.85 -20.56
N ARG A 372 6.63 -18.00 -19.72
CA ARG A 372 6.24 -18.32 -18.33
C ARG A 372 4.80 -18.81 -18.17
N VAL A 373 3.95 -18.69 -19.21
CA VAL A 373 2.54 -19.16 -19.20
C VAL A 373 2.43 -20.61 -18.71
N ARG A 374 3.08 -21.56 -19.40
CA ARG A 374 2.98 -22.99 -19.05
C ARG A 374 3.70 -23.33 -17.74
N PRO A 375 4.94 -22.88 -17.47
CA PRO A 375 5.60 -23.14 -16.19
C PRO A 375 4.82 -22.65 -14.98
N LEU A 376 4.29 -21.42 -15.01
CA LEU A 376 3.59 -20.83 -13.88
C LEU A 376 2.24 -21.54 -13.64
N LEU A 377 1.43 -21.70 -14.68
CA LEU A 377 0.07 -22.23 -14.53
C LEU A 377 0.01 -23.74 -14.29
N ASN A 378 1.02 -24.51 -14.72
CA ASN A 378 1.11 -25.94 -14.39
C ASN A 378 1.56 -26.21 -12.93
N THR A 379 1.88 -25.17 -12.13
CA THR A 379 2.20 -25.31 -10.70
C THR A 379 1.04 -25.99 -9.96
N ARG A 380 1.36 -26.95 -9.11
CA ARG A 380 0.38 -27.65 -8.27
C ARG A 380 -0.04 -26.76 -7.11
N ALA A 381 -1.35 -26.66 -6.90
CA ALA A 381 -1.92 -25.93 -5.78
C ALA A 381 -2.06 -26.82 -4.53
N GLY A 382 -2.14 -26.20 -3.36
CA GLY A 382 -2.34 -26.89 -2.08
C GLY A 382 -1.18 -26.78 -1.08
N SER A 383 -0.12 -26.05 -1.42
CA SER A 383 1.03 -25.80 -0.53
C SER A 383 0.75 -24.79 0.59
N VAL A 384 -0.22 -23.89 0.39
CA VAL A 384 -0.69 -22.94 1.41
C VAL A 384 -2.19 -23.15 1.67
N ALA A 385 -3.00 -23.11 0.62
CA ALA A 385 -4.42 -23.40 0.72
C ALA A 385 -4.66 -24.89 0.53
N VAL A 386 -4.46 -25.70 1.57
CA VAL A 386 -4.51 -27.18 1.52
C VAL A 386 -5.78 -27.73 0.82
N GLN A 387 -6.91 -27.01 0.93
CA GLN A 387 -8.16 -27.34 0.22
C GLN A 387 -8.01 -27.37 -1.31
N ASN A 388 -7.07 -26.64 -1.89
CA ASN A 388 -6.79 -26.58 -3.33
C ASN A 388 -5.92 -27.74 -3.85
N SER A 389 -5.58 -28.70 -2.98
CA SER A 389 -4.91 -29.95 -3.36
C SER A 389 -5.55 -30.64 -4.57
N ASN A 390 -4.68 -31.26 -5.37
CA ASN A 390 -4.95 -31.89 -6.68
C ASN A 390 -5.23 -30.94 -7.86
N LEU A 391 -5.45 -29.64 -7.63
CA LEU A 391 -5.59 -28.64 -8.69
C LEU A 391 -4.22 -28.13 -9.17
N THR A 392 -4.24 -27.38 -10.27
CA THR A 392 -3.14 -26.49 -10.69
C THR A 392 -3.58 -25.02 -10.61
N TRP A 393 -2.62 -24.10 -10.56
CA TRP A 393 -2.89 -22.66 -10.66
C TRP A 393 -3.64 -22.29 -11.95
N ARG A 394 -3.49 -23.07 -13.03
CA ARG A 394 -4.32 -22.94 -14.24
C ARG A 394 -5.80 -23.14 -13.94
N ASP A 395 -6.14 -24.21 -13.24
CA ASP A 395 -7.53 -24.61 -12.99
C ASP A 395 -8.23 -23.60 -12.06
N LEU A 396 -7.47 -23.03 -11.11
CA LEU A 396 -7.93 -21.93 -10.25
C LEU A 396 -8.10 -20.61 -11.05
N SER A 397 -7.15 -20.24 -11.91
CA SER A 397 -7.31 -19.05 -12.79
C SER A 397 -8.52 -19.16 -13.73
N TYR A 398 -8.83 -20.37 -14.21
CA TYR A 398 -10.02 -20.65 -15.00
C TYR A 398 -11.31 -20.52 -14.17
N ALA A 399 -11.30 -20.89 -12.88
CA ALA A 399 -12.45 -20.68 -12.00
C ALA A 399 -12.78 -19.20 -11.82
N THR A 400 -11.78 -18.34 -11.53
CA THR A 400 -11.97 -16.88 -11.43
C THR A 400 -12.43 -16.27 -12.75
N ALA A 401 -11.82 -16.65 -13.88
CA ALA A 401 -12.23 -16.16 -15.19
C ALA A 401 -13.69 -16.55 -15.52
N ARG A 402 -14.10 -17.79 -15.19
CA ARG A 402 -15.48 -18.24 -15.33
C ARG A 402 -16.44 -17.46 -14.42
N LYS A 403 -16.04 -17.14 -13.19
CA LYS A 403 -16.84 -16.32 -12.26
C LYS A 403 -17.12 -14.94 -12.85
N ILE A 404 -16.08 -14.26 -13.32
CA ILE A 404 -16.19 -12.94 -13.97
C ILE A 404 -17.06 -13.04 -15.24
N MET A 405 -16.86 -14.06 -16.08
CA MET A 405 -17.69 -14.29 -17.27
C MET A 405 -19.16 -14.66 -16.97
N ASN A 406 -19.50 -15.04 -15.74
CA ASN A 406 -20.89 -15.25 -15.34
C ASN A 406 -21.50 -13.95 -14.75
N LEU A 407 -20.83 -13.32 -13.79
CA LEU A 407 -21.32 -12.09 -13.13
C LEU A 407 -21.58 -10.94 -14.11
N THR A 408 -20.75 -10.83 -15.14
CA THR A 408 -20.81 -9.70 -16.10
C THR A 408 -21.86 -9.87 -17.20
N ALA A 409 -22.48 -11.05 -17.31
CA ALA A 409 -23.35 -11.39 -18.45
C ALA A 409 -24.71 -10.66 -18.43
N ALA A 410 -25.25 -10.34 -17.26
CA ALA A 410 -26.55 -9.67 -17.18
C ALA A 410 -26.52 -8.27 -17.79
N PHE A 411 -25.49 -7.47 -17.46
CA PHE A 411 -25.29 -6.12 -18.01
C PHE A 411 -24.94 -6.11 -19.50
N GLU A 412 -24.43 -7.22 -20.05
CA GLU A 412 -24.30 -7.38 -21.51
C GLU A 412 -25.67 -7.35 -22.21
N THR A 413 -26.71 -7.88 -21.53
CA THR A 413 -28.08 -7.96 -22.07
C THR A 413 -28.98 -6.79 -21.71
N ASN A 414 -28.73 -6.12 -20.57
CA ASN A 414 -29.55 -5.01 -20.08
C ASN A 414 -28.71 -4.06 -19.19
N GLN A 415 -28.40 -2.87 -19.69
CA GLN A 415 -27.43 -1.94 -19.08
C GLN A 415 -28.04 -1.09 -17.94
N THR A 416 -28.61 -1.75 -16.91
CA THR A 416 -29.21 -1.09 -15.73
C THR A 416 -28.35 -1.22 -14.47
N VAL A 417 -28.64 -0.39 -13.47
CA VAL A 417 -28.01 -0.41 -12.13
C VAL A 417 -28.09 -1.79 -11.47
N ASP A 418 -29.20 -2.51 -11.67
CA ASP A 418 -29.42 -3.86 -11.13
C ASP A 418 -28.43 -4.90 -11.64
N ASN A 419 -27.84 -4.68 -12.81
CA ASN A 419 -26.90 -5.60 -13.44
C ASN A 419 -25.44 -5.18 -13.24
N LEU A 420 -25.18 -4.07 -12.53
CA LEU A 420 -23.84 -3.70 -12.06
C LEU A 420 -23.33 -4.67 -10.99
N VAL A 421 -22.03 -4.63 -10.71
CA VAL A 421 -21.41 -5.39 -9.61
C VAL A 421 -21.62 -4.64 -8.30
N HIS A 422 -22.37 -5.25 -7.38
CA HIS A 422 -22.68 -4.71 -6.05
C HIS A 422 -21.78 -5.34 -4.97
N LEU A 423 -21.62 -4.66 -3.83
CA LEU A 423 -21.11 -5.28 -2.59
C LEU A 423 -22.00 -6.44 -2.19
N LYS A 424 -21.40 -7.54 -1.70
CA LYS A 424 -22.12 -8.77 -1.33
C LYS A 424 -23.14 -8.52 -0.21
N ASP A 425 -24.18 -9.34 -0.16
CA ASP A 425 -25.23 -9.15 0.84
C ASP A 425 -24.74 -9.38 2.26
N GLY A 426 -25.06 -8.42 3.14
CA GLY A 426 -24.55 -8.34 4.51
C GLY A 426 -23.15 -7.71 4.65
N GLU A 427 -22.38 -7.57 3.57
CA GLU A 427 -21.05 -6.94 3.62
C GLU A 427 -21.16 -5.41 3.48
N VAL A 428 -20.57 -4.70 4.44
CA VAL A 428 -20.48 -3.21 4.44
C VAL A 428 -19.18 -2.69 3.83
N VAL A 429 -18.32 -3.59 3.33
CA VAL A 429 -17.07 -3.31 2.64
C VAL A 429 -16.95 -4.23 1.42
N GLY A 430 -16.14 -3.85 0.43
CA GLY A 430 -15.89 -4.75 -0.71
C GLY A 430 -14.94 -4.26 -1.81
N GLN A 431 -14.35 -3.08 -1.69
CA GLN A 431 -13.24 -2.65 -2.55
C GLN A 431 -12.18 -1.90 -1.72
N TRP A 432 -11.14 -1.37 -2.36
CA TRP A 432 -9.95 -0.77 -1.72
C TRP A 432 -10.21 0.20 -0.56
N ARG A 433 -11.33 0.94 -0.55
CA ARG A 433 -11.77 1.82 0.56
C ARG A 433 -12.34 1.00 1.74
N ASP A 434 -11.54 0.05 2.20
CA ASP A 434 -11.81 -1.06 3.15
C ASP A 434 -12.25 -0.57 4.55
N SER A 435 -13.45 0.02 4.62
CA SER A 435 -14.01 0.70 5.78
C SER A 435 -15.51 0.89 5.61
N THR A 436 -16.30 0.71 6.68
CA THR A 436 -17.77 0.81 6.70
C THR A 436 -18.32 2.07 6.02
N TYR A 437 -17.62 3.20 6.16
CA TYR A 437 -18.03 4.49 5.59
C TYR A 437 -17.27 4.88 4.32
N GLY A 438 -16.37 4.03 3.82
CA GLY A 438 -15.48 4.33 2.69
C GLY A 438 -16.21 4.61 1.37
N LEU A 439 -17.43 4.08 1.20
CA LEU A 439 -18.34 4.35 0.07
C LEU A 439 -19.57 5.17 0.48
N ALA A 440 -19.57 5.81 1.64
CA ALA A 440 -20.74 6.50 2.22
C ALA A 440 -22.01 5.62 2.30
N ASN A 441 -21.83 4.35 2.68
CA ASN A 441 -22.85 3.28 2.67
C ASN A 441 -23.30 2.77 1.27
N GLY A 442 -22.80 3.35 0.18
CA GLY A 442 -23.17 2.92 -1.18
C GLY A 442 -22.74 1.49 -1.51
N ARG A 443 -23.67 0.71 -2.08
CA ARG A 443 -23.50 -0.70 -2.42
C ARG A 443 -22.91 -0.94 -3.80
N ILE A 444 -22.77 0.06 -4.66
CA ILE A 444 -22.37 -0.12 -6.06
C ILE A 444 -21.20 0.83 -6.40
N PRO A 445 -19.93 0.41 -6.23
CA PRO A 445 -18.78 1.31 -6.33
C PRO A 445 -18.37 1.63 -7.77
N PHE A 446 -17.91 2.86 -7.99
CA PHE A 446 -17.49 3.38 -9.30
C PHE A 446 -16.31 2.62 -9.91
N ASP A 447 -15.28 2.31 -9.12
CA ASP A 447 -14.00 1.77 -9.59
C ASP A 447 -14.13 0.36 -10.14
N VAL A 448 -14.88 -0.49 -9.42
CA VAL A 448 -15.18 -1.86 -9.85
C VAL A 448 -15.91 -1.83 -11.19
N ASN A 449 -17.00 -1.05 -11.28
CA ASN A 449 -17.91 -1.08 -12.41
C ASN A 449 -17.35 -0.39 -13.66
N THR A 450 -16.78 0.82 -13.51
CA THR A 450 -16.35 1.64 -14.66
C THR A 450 -14.92 1.38 -15.11
N ALA A 451 -14.10 0.67 -14.32
CA ALA A 451 -12.69 0.38 -14.64
C ALA A 451 -12.31 -1.10 -14.50
N LEU A 452 -12.49 -1.72 -13.33
CA LEU A 452 -11.94 -3.06 -13.07
C LEU A 452 -12.65 -4.16 -13.87
N VAL A 453 -13.98 -4.15 -13.93
CA VAL A 453 -14.78 -5.12 -14.69
C VAL A 453 -14.44 -5.10 -16.19
N PRO A 454 -14.55 -3.98 -16.92
CA PRO A 454 -14.17 -3.93 -18.34
C PRO A 454 -12.68 -4.25 -18.57
N ALA A 455 -11.77 -3.82 -17.70
CA ALA A 455 -10.35 -4.15 -17.82
C ALA A 455 -10.07 -5.64 -17.62
N ALA A 456 -10.76 -6.29 -16.67
CA ALA A 456 -10.67 -7.73 -16.45
C ALA A 456 -11.28 -8.54 -17.60
N LEU A 457 -12.38 -8.08 -18.20
CA LEU A 457 -12.96 -8.70 -19.39
C LEU A 457 -12.03 -8.59 -20.61
N TYR A 458 -11.44 -7.42 -20.85
CA TYR A 458 -10.38 -7.27 -21.86
C TYR A 458 -9.17 -8.18 -21.58
N ALA A 459 -8.77 -8.32 -20.32
CA ALA A 459 -7.68 -9.21 -19.92
C ALA A 459 -8.05 -10.68 -20.18
N ILE A 460 -9.26 -11.12 -19.80
CA ILE A 460 -9.78 -12.47 -20.09
C ILE A 460 -9.82 -12.73 -21.60
N ALA A 461 -10.21 -11.76 -22.43
CA ALA A 461 -10.20 -11.90 -23.88
C ALA A 461 -8.80 -12.20 -24.43
N LYS A 462 -7.77 -11.46 -23.97
CA LYS A 462 -6.37 -11.71 -24.38
C LYS A 462 -5.81 -13.01 -23.79
N LEU A 463 -6.18 -13.36 -22.55
CA LEU A 463 -5.79 -14.60 -21.89
C LEU A 463 -6.41 -15.84 -22.57
N ALA A 464 -7.67 -15.76 -23.01
CA ALA A 464 -8.32 -16.82 -23.79
C ALA A 464 -7.66 -17.04 -25.15
N ALA A 465 -7.17 -15.96 -25.79
CA ALA A 465 -6.35 -16.04 -27.00
C ALA A 465 -4.89 -16.52 -26.75
N THR A 466 -4.46 -16.70 -25.49
CA THR A 466 -3.08 -17.08 -25.14
C THR A 466 -2.95 -18.60 -24.93
N PRO A 467 -2.18 -19.33 -25.77
CA PRO A 467 -2.17 -20.80 -25.75
C PRO A 467 -1.71 -21.43 -24.43
N GLY A 468 -2.66 -22.09 -23.75
CA GLY A 468 -2.41 -22.85 -22.52
C GLY A 468 -2.78 -22.13 -21.22
N VAL A 469 -3.36 -20.92 -21.29
CA VAL A 469 -3.93 -20.27 -20.10
C VAL A 469 -5.25 -20.92 -19.70
N TYR A 470 -6.28 -20.89 -20.55
CA TYR A 470 -7.54 -21.59 -20.32
C TYR A 470 -7.58 -22.92 -21.09
N PRO A 471 -8.37 -23.92 -20.64
CA PRO A 471 -8.60 -25.12 -21.43
C PRO A 471 -9.25 -24.77 -22.77
N ASN A 472 -9.02 -25.56 -23.82
CA ASN A 472 -9.73 -25.43 -25.10
C ASN A 472 -10.93 -26.39 -25.10
N ASN A 473 -12.14 -25.89 -24.88
CA ASN A 473 -13.37 -26.69 -24.83
C ASN A 473 -14.60 -25.89 -25.34
N THR A 474 -15.79 -26.47 -25.23
CA THR A 474 -17.05 -25.85 -25.68
C THR A 474 -17.44 -24.57 -24.95
N ILE A 475 -16.99 -24.37 -23.71
CA ILE A 475 -17.28 -23.17 -22.90
C ILE A 475 -16.33 -22.03 -23.27
N THR A 476 -15.04 -22.34 -23.47
CA THR A 476 -13.95 -21.36 -23.53
C THR A 476 -13.52 -20.95 -24.93
N ARG A 477 -13.81 -21.74 -25.97
CA ARG A 477 -13.37 -21.51 -27.35
C ARG A 477 -13.61 -20.08 -27.86
N ASP A 478 -14.76 -19.51 -27.48
CA ASP A 478 -15.25 -18.21 -27.96
C ASP A 478 -15.06 -17.09 -26.91
N TRP A 479 -14.40 -17.37 -25.77
CA TRP A 479 -14.14 -16.34 -24.74
C TRP A 479 -13.29 -15.19 -25.25
N ALA A 480 -12.42 -15.41 -26.24
CA ALA A 480 -11.58 -14.36 -26.81
C ALA A 480 -12.40 -13.27 -27.53
N SER A 481 -13.51 -13.63 -28.17
CA SER A 481 -14.44 -12.70 -28.81
C SER A 481 -15.55 -12.24 -27.86
N LEU A 482 -16.16 -13.16 -27.10
CA LEU A 482 -17.25 -12.86 -26.16
C LEU A 482 -16.80 -11.89 -25.05
N ALA A 483 -15.66 -12.15 -24.40
CA ALA A 483 -15.17 -11.26 -23.34
C ALA A 483 -14.76 -9.88 -23.89
N PHE A 484 -14.33 -9.79 -25.15
CA PHE A 484 -14.02 -8.51 -25.81
C PHE A 484 -15.29 -7.72 -26.13
N ALA A 485 -16.31 -8.36 -26.71
CA ALA A 485 -17.60 -7.71 -27.00
C ALA A 485 -18.26 -7.20 -25.71
N ARG A 486 -18.26 -8.03 -24.65
CA ARG A 486 -18.74 -7.64 -23.33
C ARG A 486 -17.91 -6.52 -22.68
N ALA A 487 -16.58 -6.54 -22.83
CA ALA A 487 -15.72 -5.47 -22.32
C ALA A 487 -16.09 -4.10 -22.93
N ARG A 488 -16.43 -4.05 -24.23
CA ARG A 488 -16.95 -2.83 -24.87
C ARG A 488 -18.27 -2.36 -24.24
N ILE A 489 -19.25 -3.25 -24.11
CA ILE A 489 -20.56 -2.89 -23.54
C ILE A 489 -20.41 -2.35 -22.10
N TRP A 490 -19.58 -2.99 -21.26
CA TRP A 490 -19.27 -2.46 -19.93
C TRP A 490 -18.50 -1.13 -19.97
N GLU A 491 -17.41 -1.05 -20.74
CA GLU A 491 -16.57 0.15 -20.86
C GLU A 491 -17.36 1.38 -21.30
N ASP A 492 -18.20 1.22 -22.33
CA ASP A 492 -18.93 2.29 -22.98
C ASP A 492 -20.27 2.61 -22.26
N SER A 493 -20.92 1.66 -21.55
CA SER A 493 -22.26 1.88 -20.98
C SER A 493 -22.32 2.13 -19.47
N THR A 494 -21.31 1.75 -18.68
CA THR A 494 -21.34 1.97 -17.22
C THR A 494 -21.12 3.43 -16.80
N LEU A 495 -20.27 4.18 -17.51
CA LEU A 495 -19.79 5.48 -17.03
C LEU A 495 -20.90 6.54 -16.85
N PRO A 496 -21.88 6.68 -17.78
CA PRO A 496 -22.98 7.64 -17.61
C PRO A 496 -23.85 7.39 -16.38
N LEU A 497 -23.89 6.16 -15.85
CA LEU A 497 -24.67 5.81 -14.65
C LEU A 497 -24.11 6.43 -13.36
N PHE A 498 -22.87 6.93 -13.38
CA PHE A 498 -22.19 7.57 -12.25
C PHE A 498 -21.95 9.08 -12.48
N GLU A 499 -22.36 9.65 -13.62
CA GLU A 499 -22.11 11.06 -13.92
C GLU A 499 -23.08 11.96 -13.12
N PHE A 500 -22.54 12.96 -12.42
CA PHE A 500 -23.35 14.02 -11.84
C PHE A 500 -22.84 15.40 -12.26
N ASN A 501 -23.75 16.36 -12.31
CA ASN A 501 -23.41 17.72 -12.70
C ASN A 501 -24.07 18.77 -11.81
N ARG A 502 -23.46 19.96 -11.79
CA ARG A 502 -23.88 21.14 -11.02
C ARG A 502 -23.59 22.39 -11.87
N THR A 503 -24.51 23.35 -11.95
CA THR A 503 -24.17 24.68 -12.50
C THR A 503 -23.14 25.38 -11.60
N VAL A 504 -22.33 26.26 -12.17
CA VAL A 504 -21.32 27.02 -11.41
C VAL A 504 -21.93 27.81 -10.23
N ASP A 505 -23.14 28.36 -10.38
CA ASP A 505 -23.84 29.09 -9.31
C ASP A 505 -24.30 28.17 -8.16
N ASN A 506 -24.82 26.99 -8.50
CA ASN A 506 -25.21 25.98 -7.51
C ASN A 506 -23.97 25.47 -6.78
N ALA A 507 -22.94 25.03 -7.51
CA ALA A 507 -21.66 24.61 -6.94
C ALA A 507 -21.04 25.71 -6.05
N THR A 508 -21.10 26.98 -6.44
CA THR A 508 -20.64 28.11 -5.61
C THR A 508 -21.42 28.22 -4.30
N THR A 509 -22.73 28.02 -4.34
CA THR A 509 -23.60 28.02 -3.15
C THR A 509 -23.27 26.83 -2.22
N LEU A 510 -23.05 25.64 -2.78
CA LEU A 510 -22.65 24.45 -2.02
C LEU A 510 -21.29 24.65 -1.33
N LEU A 511 -20.29 25.21 -2.02
CA LEU A 511 -18.99 25.51 -1.39
C LEU A 511 -19.10 26.56 -0.27
N GLN A 512 -19.98 27.56 -0.42
CA GLN A 512 -20.26 28.52 0.65
C GLN A 512 -20.96 27.87 1.85
N GLN A 513 -21.84 26.90 1.64
CA GLN A 513 -22.43 26.11 2.73
C GLN A 513 -21.35 25.25 3.42
N TYR A 514 -20.56 24.52 2.62
CA TYR A 514 -19.48 23.66 3.11
C TYR A 514 -18.51 24.40 4.03
N THR A 515 -17.91 25.52 3.60
CA THR A 515 -16.92 26.24 4.44
C THR A 515 -17.52 26.89 5.69
N ARG A 516 -18.82 27.23 5.69
CA ARG A 516 -19.53 27.67 6.89
C ARG A 516 -19.67 26.53 7.90
N GLN A 517 -20.17 25.38 7.46
CA GLN A 517 -20.52 24.24 8.33
C GLN A 517 -19.32 23.35 8.72
N ASN A 518 -18.29 23.25 7.89
CA ASN A 518 -17.17 22.33 8.09
C ASN A 518 -16.37 22.63 9.38
N THR A 519 -16.00 21.60 10.13
CA THR A 519 -15.33 21.69 11.44
C THR A 519 -13.80 21.76 11.38
N PHE A 520 -13.16 21.28 10.31
CA PHE A 520 -11.71 21.13 10.18
C PHE A 520 -11.06 22.06 9.14
N TYR A 521 -11.86 22.63 8.23
CA TYR A 521 -11.44 23.56 7.19
C TYR A 521 -12.16 24.89 7.32
N LYS A 522 -11.41 25.95 7.62
CA LYS A 522 -11.87 27.35 7.68
C LYS A 522 -11.14 28.23 6.68
N GLY A 523 -10.86 27.70 5.49
CA GLY A 523 -10.21 28.42 4.39
C GLY A 523 -11.18 28.94 3.33
N PRO A 524 -10.66 29.55 2.24
CA PRO A 524 -11.48 30.05 1.14
C PRO A 524 -12.22 28.92 0.40
N THR A 525 -13.29 29.28 -0.31
CA THR A 525 -14.09 28.33 -1.11
C THR A 525 -13.41 27.90 -2.41
N HIS A 526 -12.53 28.72 -2.98
CA HIS A 526 -12.00 28.58 -4.35
C HIS A 526 -13.09 28.52 -5.44
N ALA A 527 -14.21 29.22 -5.22
CA ALA A 527 -15.33 29.25 -6.17
C ALA A 527 -14.96 29.84 -7.56
N ASP A 528 -13.92 30.67 -7.65
CA ASP A 528 -13.37 31.17 -8.92
C ASP A 528 -12.86 30.04 -9.83
N ALA A 529 -12.39 28.94 -9.23
CA ALA A 529 -11.94 27.76 -9.94
C ALA A 529 -13.10 26.95 -10.56
N LEU A 530 -14.33 27.12 -10.08
CA LEU A 530 -15.51 26.49 -10.70
C LEU A 530 -15.71 27.03 -12.11
N THR A 531 -15.80 28.34 -12.27
CA THR A 531 -15.95 28.98 -13.60
C THR A 531 -14.79 28.60 -14.53
N ARG A 532 -13.55 28.65 -14.01
CA ARG A 532 -12.31 28.37 -14.77
C ARG A 532 -12.21 26.93 -15.28
N TYR A 533 -12.76 25.97 -14.53
CA TYR A 533 -12.64 24.54 -14.79
C TYR A 533 -14.03 23.88 -14.85
N SER A 534 -14.91 24.50 -15.66
CA SER A 534 -16.26 24.04 -16.02
C SER A 534 -16.36 23.75 -17.52
N SER A 535 -17.30 22.88 -17.89
CA SER A 535 -17.73 22.70 -19.28
C SER A 535 -19.00 23.52 -19.51
N ASN A 536 -18.91 24.60 -20.30
CA ASN A 536 -20.05 25.48 -20.64
C ASN A 536 -20.85 26.02 -19.43
N GLY A 537 -20.17 26.35 -18.32
CA GLY A 537 -20.82 26.83 -17.08
C GLY A 537 -21.34 25.72 -16.16
N THR A 538 -21.07 24.46 -16.48
CA THR A 538 -21.44 23.28 -15.71
C THR A 538 -20.21 22.53 -15.23
N ILE A 539 -20.17 22.20 -13.94
CA ILE A 539 -19.23 21.23 -13.37
C ILE A 539 -19.80 19.84 -13.66
N VAL A 540 -18.98 18.98 -14.28
CA VAL A 540 -19.25 17.56 -14.51
C VAL A 540 -18.19 16.79 -13.75
N ASP A 541 -18.62 15.92 -12.85
CA ASP A 541 -17.81 15.02 -12.03
C ASP A 541 -18.49 13.62 -12.02
N TYR A 542 -17.80 12.61 -11.49
CA TYR A 542 -18.36 11.27 -11.29
C TYR A 542 -18.52 10.98 -9.80
N GLY A 543 -19.61 10.29 -9.44
CA GLY A 543 -19.94 9.94 -8.08
C GLY A 543 -19.22 8.68 -7.61
N LEU A 544 -18.83 8.68 -6.33
CA LEU A 544 -18.05 7.62 -5.67
C LEU A 544 -18.70 6.23 -5.77
N ALA A 545 -20.03 6.17 -5.69
CA ALA A 545 -20.84 4.98 -5.78
C ALA A 545 -22.29 5.33 -6.16
N ILE A 546 -23.09 4.31 -6.48
CA ILE A 546 -24.56 4.38 -6.43
C ILE A 546 -25.02 3.70 -5.12
N ASN A 547 -26.09 4.21 -4.50
CA ASN A 547 -26.53 3.79 -3.18
C ASN A 547 -26.99 2.31 -3.15
N SER A 548 -28.01 1.92 -3.93
CA SER A 548 -28.40 0.51 -4.15
C SER A 548 -29.20 0.34 -5.46
N SER A 549 -29.75 -0.86 -5.72
CA SER A 549 -30.81 -1.01 -6.74
C SER A 549 -32.13 -0.35 -6.32
N ASP A 550 -32.53 -0.51 -5.06
CA ASP A 550 -33.80 0.02 -4.53
C ASP A 550 -33.81 1.55 -4.41
N SER A 551 -32.62 2.16 -4.33
CA SER A 551 -32.34 3.59 -4.33
C SER A 551 -31.14 3.82 -5.26
N PRO A 552 -31.35 3.95 -6.59
CA PRO A 552 -30.29 4.07 -7.59
C PRO A 552 -29.67 5.49 -7.64
N ASP A 553 -29.62 6.16 -6.49
CA ASP A 553 -29.12 7.51 -6.32
C ASP A 553 -27.57 7.53 -6.34
N ILE A 554 -27.00 8.41 -7.17
CA ILE A 554 -25.55 8.63 -7.27
C ILE A 554 -25.07 9.38 -6.03
N ILE A 555 -24.06 8.85 -5.34
CA ILE A 555 -23.42 9.50 -4.19
C ILE A 555 -22.44 10.58 -4.70
N PRO A 556 -22.76 11.88 -4.57
CA PRO A 556 -22.11 12.96 -5.32
C PRO A 556 -20.86 13.48 -4.61
N ILE A 557 -19.87 12.60 -4.44
CA ILE A 557 -18.55 12.86 -3.86
C ILE A 557 -17.51 12.81 -4.99
N THR A 558 -16.88 13.94 -5.31
CA THR A 558 -15.75 13.99 -6.26
C THR A 558 -14.57 13.21 -5.68
N HIS A 559 -13.92 12.34 -6.46
CA HIS A 559 -13.00 11.33 -5.92
C HIS A 559 -11.90 10.93 -6.92
N THR A 560 -10.80 10.34 -6.43
CA THR A 560 -9.63 9.99 -7.24
C THR A 560 -9.76 8.68 -8.02
N ASP A 561 -10.80 7.86 -7.81
CA ASP A 561 -10.88 6.53 -8.43
C ASP A 561 -11.07 6.54 -9.95
N THR A 562 -11.37 7.70 -10.52
CA THR A 562 -11.21 8.00 -11.95
C THR A 562 -9.82 7.61 -12.49
N ALA A 563 -8.79 7.62 -11.63
CA ALA A 563 -7.45 7.11 -11.88
C ALA A 563 -7.40 5.64 -12.34
N PHE A 564 -8.28 4.76 -11.83
CA PHE A 564 -8.33 3.37 -12.28
C PHE A 564 -8.73 3.26 -13.75
N ARG A 565 -9.75 4.01 -14.19
CA ARG A 565 -10.18 4.04 -15.59
C ARG A 565 -9.05 4.57 -16.49
N HIS A 566 -8.36 5.63 -16.07
CA HIS A 566 -7.19 6.17 -16.81
C HIS A 566 -6.00 5.22 -16.91
N PHE A 567 -5.73 4.39 -15.90
CA PHE A 567 -4.57 3.49 -15.85
C PHE A 567 -4.82 2.10 -16.45
N LEU A 568 -6.09 1.67 -16.50
CA LEU A 568 -6.47 0.31 -16.90
C LEU A 568 -7.11 0.24 -18.29
N LEU A 569 -7.80 1.30 -18.73
CA LEU A 569 -8.57 1.33 -19.96
C LEU A 569 -7.99 2.23 -21.05
N ASN A 570 -8.29 1.88 -22.30
CA ASN A 570 -7.93 2.62 -23.50
C ASN A 570 -9.18 2.76 -24.39
N SER A 571 -10.29 3.24 -23.82
CA SER A 571 -11.59 3.35 -24.50
C SER A 571 -11.48 4.04 -25.86
N THR A 572 -12.35 3.65 -26.79
CA THR A 572 -12.47 4.21 -28.13
C THR A 572 -13.85 4.83 -28.41
N ASP A 573 -14.70 5.01 -27.39
CA ASP A 573 -15.76 6.02 -27.46
C ASP A 573 -15.11 7.39 -27.25
N ASP A 574 -14.79 8.07 -28.35
CA ASP A 574 -14.09 9.35 -28.33
C ASP A 574 -14.90 10.49 -27.68
N VAL A 575 -16.24 10.43 -27.70
CA VAL A 575 -17.08 11.47 -27.08
C VAL A 575 -17.05 11.31 -25.57
N GLN A 576 -17.32 10.10 -25.08
CA GLN A 576 -17.31 9.79 -23.66
C GLN A 576 -15.89 9.91 -23.06
N LEU A 577 -14.87 9.46 -23.78
CA LEU A 577 -13.47 9.58 -23.34
C LEU A 577 -13.05 11.05 -23.22
N THR A 578 -13.42 11.90 -24.19
CA THR A 578 -13.09 13.33 -24.16
C THR A 578 -13.78 14.03 -22.97
N ALA A 579 -15.05 13.72 -22.70
CA ALA A 579 -15.76 14.22 -21.53
C ALA A 579 -15.10 13.76 -20.22
N PHE A 580 -14.82 12.45 -20.09
CA PHE A 580 -14.21 11.86 -18.90
C PHE A 580 -12.81 12.42 -18.59
N VAL A 581 -11.96 12.55 -19.61
CA VAL A 581 -10.62 13.15 -19.51
C VAL A 581 -10.72 14.61 -19.06
N ASN A 582 -11.64 15.39 -19.64
CA ASN A 582 -11.84 16.78 -19.26
C ASN A 582 -12.33 16.92 -17.81
N ALA A 583 -13.38 16.18 -17.42
CA ALA A 583 -13.96 16.21 -16.07
C ALA A 583 -12.91 15.89 -14.99
N SER A 584 -12.22 14.76 -15.14
CA SER A 584 -11.21 14.30 -14.18
C SER A 584 -9.95 15.17 -14.13
N ALA A 585 -9.50 15.73 -15.26
CA ALA A 585 -8.43 16.73 -15.27
C ALA A 585 -8.85 18.01 -14.53
N ASN A 586 -10.06 18.50 -14.77
CA ASN A 586 -10.62 19.67 -14.09
C ASN A 586 -10.80 19.42 -12.58
N ALA A 587 -11.22 18.23 -12.16
CA ALA A 587 -11.31 17.86 -10.74
C ALA A 587 -9.96 17.92 -10.01
N VAL A 588 -8.85 17.62 -10.68
CA VAL A 588 -7.48 17.78 -10.15
C VAL A 588 -7.01 19.24 -10.21
N LEU A 589 -7.39 20.00 -11.23
CA LEU A 589 -7.00 21.41 -11.39
C LEU A 589 -7.73 22.36 -10.43
N ARG A 590 -8.98 22.05 -10.05
CA ARG A 590 -9.74 22.79 -9.03
C ARG A 590 -9.11 22.57 -7.65
N PRO A 591 -8.70 23.64 -6.92
CA PRO A 591 -8.20 23.50 -5.55
C PRO A 591 -9.29 23.02 -4.60
N PHE A 592 -8.94 22.24 -3.57
CA PHE A 592 -9.87 21.89 -2.51
C PHE A 592 -10.35 23.16 -1.75
N PRO A 593 -11.66 23.35 -1.48
CA PRO A 593 -12.76 22.39 -1.62
C PRO A 593 -13.50 22.40 -2.97
N ALA A 594 -13.17 23.26 -3.93
CA ALA A 594 -13.77 23.25 -5.27
C ALA A 594 -13.37 22.02 -6.13
N GLY A 595 -12.32 21.30 -5.75
CA GLY A 595 -11.86 20.06 -6.37
C GLY A 595 -10.99 19.24 -5.42
N LEU A 596 -10.06 18.47 -5.96
CA LEU A 596 -9.30 17.47 -5.20
C LEU A 596 -7.98 17.99 -4.63
N THR A 597 -7.36 19.01 -5.23
CA THR A 597 -5.95 19.32 -4.93
C THR A 597 -5.76 20.31 -3.77
N THR A 598 -5.12 19.84 -2.70
CA THR A 598 -4.53 20.66 -1.63
C THR A 598 -3.03 20.89 -1.90
N PRO A 599 -2.33 21.75 -1.12
CA PRO A 599 -0.88 21.91 -1.21
C PRO A 599 -0.08 20.69 -0.70
N VAL A 600 -0.71 19.73 -0.02
CA VAL A 600 -0.09 18.48 0.47
C VAL A 600 -0.39 17.24 -0.38
N GLY A 601 -1.25 17.37 -1.40
CA GLY A 601 -1.68 16.26 -2.26
C GLY A 601 -3.12 16.41 -2.76
N ALA A 602 -3.50 15.57 -3.72
CA ALA A 602 -4.91 15.39 -4.08
C ALA A 602 -5.60 14.49 -3.04
N VAL A 603 -6.74 14.92 -2.51
CA VAL A 603 -7.52 14.13 -1.54
C VAL A 603 -8.31 13.03 -2.26
N VAL A 604 -8.43 11.86 -1.65
CA VAL A 604 -9.06 10.70 -2.30
C VAL A 604 -10.57 10.82 -2.46
N ALA A 605 -11.23 11.64 -1.64
CA ALA A 605 -12.64 11.98 -1.74
C ALA A 605 -12.91 13.39 -1.20
N ASN A 606 -13.83 14.12 -1.85
CA ASN A 606 -14.27 15.45 -1.45
C ASN A 606 -15.81 15.56 -1.53
N PRO A 607 -16.52 15.70 -0.39
CA PRO A 607 -17.98 15.81 -0.35
C PRO A 607 -18.52 17.23 -0.63
N ALA A 608 -17.68 18.25 -0.84
CA ALA A 608 -18.10 19.66 -0.82
C ALA A 608 -19.06 20.09 -1.93
N LEU A 609 -19.20 19.30 -3.01
CA LEU A 609 -20.16 19.53 -4.09
C LEU A 609 -21.43 18.64 -4.00
N SER A 610 -21.56 17.84 -2.94
CA SER A 610 -22.74 17.00 -2.70
C SER A 610 -23.98 17.84 -2.40
N GLY A 611 -23.88 18.72 -1.39
CA GLY A 611 -25.01 19.37 -0.73
C GLY A 611 -25.55 18.59 0.49
N GLU A 612 -24.87 17.51 0.90
CA GLU A 612 -25.30 16.65 1.98
C GLU A 612 -24.46 16.84 3.25
N GLU A 613 -25.14 17.16 4.36
CA GLU A 613 -24.49 17.39 5.65
C GLU A 613 -23.91 16.10 6.24
N VAL A 614 -24.54 14.95 6.01
CA VAL A 614 -24.06 13.63 6.44
C VAL A 614 -22.76 13.25 5.73
N LEU A 615 -22.67 13.47 4.42
CA LEU A 615 -21.43 13.22 3.66
C LEU A 615 -20.32 14.17 4.11
N THR A 616 -20.65 15.44 4.35
CA THR A 616 -19.73 16.45 4.88
C THR A 616 -19.21 16.10 6.29
N ALA A 617 -20.06 15.55 7.16
CA ALA A 617 -19.70 15.16 8.52
C ALA A 617 -18.84 13.90 8.58
N ASN A 618 -19.02 12.96 7.64
CA ASN A 618 -18.33 11.67 7.65
C ASN A 618 -17.02 11.68 6.86
N PHE A 619 -16.90 12.46 5.77
CA PHE A 619 -15.70 12.51 4.91
C PHE A 619 -14.71 13.59 5.38
N THR A 620 -14.36 13.56 6.66
CA THR A 620 -13.41 14.51 7.29
C THR A 620 -11.97 14.30 6.81
N ASN A 621 -11.08 15.20 7.22
CA ASN A 621 -9.63 15.02 7.09
C ASN A 621 -9.06 13.98 8.08
N SER A 622 -9.86 13.42 8.99
CA SER A 622 -9.48 12.28 9.85
C SER A 622 -10.12 10.96 9.44
N ALA A 623 -11.04 10.95 8.47
CA ALA A 623 -11.61 9.74 7.92
C ALA A 623 -10.64 9.05 6.94
N TYR A 624 -10.41 7.75 7.13
CA TYR A 624 -9.40 6.95 6.43
C TYR A 624 -9.49 6.97 4.89
N HIS A 625 -10.69 7.19 4.33
CA HIS A 625 -10.92 7.42 2.90
C HIS A 625 -11.68 8.71 2.60
N GLY A 626 -11.64 9.68 3.52
CA GLY A 626 -12.24 11.01 3.41
C GLY A 626 -11.35 12.00 2.65
N THR A 627 -11.25 13.23 3.18
CA THR A 627 -10.43 14.31 2.60
C THR A 627 -8.93 14.18 2.93
N VAL A 628 -8.43 12.93 2.90
CA VAL A 628 -7.05 12.51 3.16
C VAL A 628 -6.32 12.17 1.87
N VAL A 629 -4.99 12.08 1.92
CA VAL A 629 -4.12 11.82 0.77
C VAL A 629 -3.46 10.43 0.91
N TRP A 630 -3.50 9.64 -0.15
CA TRP A 630 -2.90 8.30 -0.23
C TRP A 630 -1.80 8.27 -1.30
N SER A 631 -0.59 7.81 -0.94
CA SER A 631 0.59 7.80 -1.83
C SER A 631 0.33 7.08 -3.16
N TRP A 632 -0.27 5.90 -3.11
CA TRP A 632 -0.50 5.09 -4.31
C TRP A 632 -1.63 5.61 -5.20
N GLN A 633 -2.60 6.35 -4.66
CA GLN A 633 -3.65 7.02 -5.46
C GLN A 633 -3.05 8.20 -6.25
N LEU A 634 -2.10 8.95 -5.66
CA LEU A 634 -1.31 9.95 -6.40
C LEU A 634 -0.51 9.30 -7.54
N ALA A 635 0.17 8.18 -7.25
CA ALA A 635 0.94 7.43 -8.24
C ALA A 635 0.05 6.84 -9.36
N LEU A 636 -1.12 6.30 -9.02
CA LEU A 636 -2.10 5.76 -9.96
C LEU A 636 -2.65 6.86 -10.87
N MET A 637 -3.05 8.01 -10.33
CA MET A 637 -3.61 9.11 -11.12
C MET A 637 -2.56 9.75 -12.03
N ALA A 638 -1.34 9.96 -11.50
CA ALA A 638 -0.21 10.47 -12.29
C ALA A 638 0.12 9.52 -13.45
N ARG A 639 0.23 8.22 -13.20
CA ARG A 639 0.51 7.22 -14.25
C ARG A 639 -0.68 6.99 -15.19
N GLY A 640 -1.92 7.16 -14.72
CA GLY A 640 -3.13 7.11 -15.55
C GLY A 640 -3.18 8.25 -16.56
N PHE A 641 -3.02 9.50 -16.09
CA PHE A 641 -2.90 10.66 -16.98
C PHE A 641 -1.72 10.51 -17.97
N GLU A 642 -0.59 9.95 -17.54
CA GLU A 642 0.55 9.65 -18.42
C GLU A 642 0.20 8.65 -19.53
N VAL A 643 -0.51 7.56 -19.17
CA VAL A 643 -0.97 6.56 -20.14
C VAL A 643 -1.90 7.18 -21.19
N GLN A 644 -2.81 8.07 -20.79
CA GLN A 644 -3.68 8.76 -21.75
C GLN A 644 -2.91 9.79 -22.60
N LEU A 645 -2.00 10.57 -22.01
CA LEU A 645 -1.13 11.51 -22.75
C LEU A 645 -0.19 10.80 -23.74
N ASP A 646 0.25 9.57 -23.43
CA ASP A 646 1.07 8.75 -24.34
C ASP A 646 0.29 8.20 -25.56
N ARG A 647 -1.04 8.24 -25.55
CA ARG A 647 -1.88 7.96 -26.74
C ARG A 647 -1.86 9.09 -27.78
N CYS A 648 -1.42 10.28 -27.38
CA CYS A 648 -1.33 11.44 -28.27
C CYS A 648 0.00 11.48 -29.03
N PRO A 649 0.01 11.87 -30.33
CA PRO A 649 1.24 12.00 -31.10
C PRO A 649 2.16 13.07 -30.50
N ALA A 650 3.47 12.81 -30.50
CA ALA A 650 4.45 13.79 -30.04
C ALA A 650 4.38 15.05 -30.92
N SER A 651 4.29 16.22 -30.30
CA SER A 651 4.06 17.51 -30.97
C SER A 651 5.32 18.09 -31.64
N ASN A 652 5.94 17.30 -32.53
CA ASN A 652 7.06 17.66 -33.39
C ASN A 652 6.66 17.49 -34.88
N ALA A 653 5.63 18.23 -35.27
CA ALA A 653 5.23 18.43 -36.66
C ALA A 653 4.90 19.91 -36.89
N SER A 654 5.87 20.79 -36.59
CA SER A 654 5.77 22.20 -36.96
C SER A 654 5.74 22.33 -38.48
N THR A 655 4.81 23.15 -38.94
CA THR A 655 4.61 23.61 -40.32
C THR A 655 5.89 23.72 -41.14
N SER A 656 6.03 22.88 -42.16
CA SER A 656 6.79 23.19 -43.36
C SER A 656 5.85 23.16 -44.56
N THR A 657 6.06 24.09 -45.50
CA THR A 657 5.22 24.29 -46.68
C THR A 657 5.43 23.19 -47.73
N GLY A 658 4.48 23.06 -48.65
CA GLY A 658 4.36 21.90 -49.53
C GLY A 658 5.62 21.56 -50.35
N GLY A 659 5.96 20.26 -50.37
CA GLY A 659 6.95 19.65 -51.23
C GLY A 659 6.43 18.32 -51.77
N ASN A 660 6.67 18.05 -53.05
CA ASN A 660 6.18 16.86 -53.75
C ASN A 660 7.31 15.82 -53.89
N GLY A 661 7.03 14.52 -53.65
CA GLY A 661 7.94 13.45 -54.08
C GLY A 661 8.10 12.22 -53.16
N THR A 662 7.81 11.05 -53.73
CA THR A 662 8.54 9.76 -53.57
C THR A 662 8.89 9.23 -52.17
N SER A 663 8.05 8.31 -51.68
CA SER A 663 8.41 6.94 -51.24
C SER A 663 9.84 6.67 -50.73
N GLY A 664 9.97 6.44 -49.41
CA GLY A 664 11.13 5.79 -48.78
C GLY A 664 10.69 4.66 -47.85
N ASN A 665 10.96 3.40 -48.22
CA ASN A 665 10.53 2.23 -47.45
C ASN A 665 11.59 1.83 -46.40
N THR A 666 11.21 1.80 -45.12
CA THR A 666 12.08 1.30 -44.03
C THR A 666 11.28 0.37 -43.12
N THR A 667 11.62 -0.92 -43.12
CA THR A 667 10.87 -1.97 -42.43
C THR A 667 11.27 -2.15 -40.96
N THR A 668 10.32 -1.98 -40.06
CA THR A 668 10.40 -2.51 -38.68
C THR A 668 9.45 -3.72 -38.53
N THR A 669 10.01 -4.92 -38.42
CA THR A 669 9.25 -6.18 -38.37
C THR A 669 8.68 -6.44 -36.98
N GLY A 670 7.38 -6.16 -36.79
CA GLY A 670 6.62 -6.50 -35.59
C GLY A 670 5.35 -7.28 -35.95
N GLY A 671 5.43 -8.62 -35.96
CA GLY A 671 4.33 -9.48 -36.39
C GLY A 671 3.20 -9.59 -35.35
N GLY A 672 2.17 -8.77 -35.49
CA GLY A 672 0.91 -8.87 -34.76
C GLY A 672 -0.21 -8.20 -35.55
N ASN A 673 -1.44 -8.71 -35.47
CA ASN A 673 -2.57 -8.19 -36.25
C ASN A 673 -3.05 -6.84 -35.67
N GLY A 674 -2.35 -5.77 -36.04
CA GLY A 674 -2.50 -4.45 -35.47
C GLY A 674 -3.67 -3.69 -36.08
N THR A 675 -4.79 -3.64 -35.35
CA THR A 675 -5.65 -2.45 -35.38
C THR A 675 -4.78 -1.26 -34.98
N THR A 676 -4.46 -0.38 -35.92
CA THR A 676 -3.84 0.91 -35.60
C THR A 676 -4.79 1.65 -34.67
N SER A 677 -4.42 1.78 -33.39
CA SER A 677 -5.22 2.56 -32.45
C SER A 677 -5.42 3.94 -33.05
N SER A 678 -6.67 4.37 -33.20
CA SER A 678 -6.97 5.76 -33.50
C SER A 678 -6.30 6.64 -32.45
N VAL A 679 -5.77 7.77 -32.89
CA VAL A 679 -5.39 8.86 -31.98
C VAL A 679 -6.70 9.38 -31.38
N PRO A 680 -6.88 9.38 -30.05
CA PRO A 680 -8.12 9.84 -29.43
C PRO A 680 -8.49 11.27 -29.81
N ALA A 681 -9.79 11.54 -29.96
CA ALA A 681 -10.29 12.87 -30.33
C ALA A 681 -9.81 13.96 -29.35
N PHE A 682 -9.73 13.67 -28.05
CA PHE A 682 -9.22 14.59 -27.04
C PHE A 682 -7.78 15.07 -27.30
N CYS A 683 -6.95 14.30 -28.03
CA CYS A 683 -5.60 14.74 -28.42
C CYS A 683 -5.61 15.86 -29.47
N SER A 684 -6.73 16.05 -30.19
CA SER A 684 -6.94 17.15 -31.13
C SER A 684 -7.68 18.34 -30.49
N ASP A 685 -8.47 18.09 -29.44
CA ASP A 685 -9.05 19.13 -28.61
C ASP A 685 -7.96 19.79 -27.75
N LYS A 686 -7.57 21.00 -28.13
CA LYS A 686 -6.55 21.79 -27.44
C LYS A 686 -6.93 22.17 -26.00
N SER A 687 -8.22 22.25 -25.70
CA SER A 687 -8.72 22.52 -24.35
C SER A 687 -8.54 21.29 -23.47
N VAL A 688 -9.03 20.13 -23.92
CA VAL A 688 -9.00 18.88 -23.13
C VAL A 688 -7.59 18.31 -23.02
N TYR A 689 -6.79 18.29 -24.10
CA TYR A 689 -5.37 17.94 -24.03
C TYR A 689 -4.58 18.93 -23.15
N GLY A 690 -4.89 20.22 -23.24
CA GLY A 690 -4.31 21.26 -22.40
C GLY A 690 -4.61 21.06 -20.92
N ALA A 691 -5.88 20.79 -20.57
CA ALA A 691 -6.32 20.47 -19.22
C ALA A 691 -5.66 19.20 -18.70
N LEU A 692 -5.59 18.12 -19.49
CA LEU A 692 -4.92 16.88 -19.10
C LEU A 692 -3.43 17.09 -18.83
N LYS A 693 -2.70 17.80 -19.72
CA LYS A 693 -1.27 18.12 -19.48
C LYS A 693 -1.09 19.01 -18.25
N ALA A 694 -1.98 19.99 -18.04
CA ALA A 694 -1.93 20.87 -16.87
C ALA A 694 -2.23 20.10 -15.57
N ALA A 695 -3.21 19.19 -15.57
CA ALA A 695 -3.57 18.36 -14.42
C ALA A 695 -2.45 17.38 -14.06
N TYR A 696 -1.81 16.76 -15.06
CA TYR A 696 -0.62 15.93 -14.91
C TYR A 696 0.53 16.69 -14.22
N ASN A 697 0.86 17.89 -14.72
CA ASN A 697 1.91 18.72 -14.11
C ASN A 697 1.53 19.22 -12.73
N ARG A 698 0.28 19.66 -12.51
CA ARG A 698 -0.19 20.10 -11.20
C ARG A 698 -0.10 19.00 -10.15
N LEU A 699 -0.46 17.77 -10.53
CA LEU A 699 -0.32 16.61 -9.66
C LEU A 699 1.15 16.33 -9.34
N TRP A 700 2.02 16.31 -10.35
CA TRP A 700 3.45 16.11 -10.14
C TRP A 700 4.13 17.22 -9.34
N ASP A 701 3.79 18.49 -9.55
CA ASP A 701 4.30 19.62 -8.79
C ASP A 701 4.01 19.50 -7.27
N VAL A 702 2.83 18.97 -6.93
CA VAL A 702 2.45 18.73 -5.53
C VAL A 702 3.10 17.45 -4.99
N ILE A 703 3.28 16.41 -5.80
CA ILE A 703 4.04 15.20 -5.46
C ILE A 703 5.52 15.56 -5.18
N ASP A 704 6.16 16.31 -6.07
CA ASP A 704 7.56 16.75 -5.97
C ASP A 704 7.79 17.66 -4.75
N ALA A 705 6.84 18.55 -4.45
CA ALA A 705 6.87 19.42 -3.27
C ALA A 705 6.65 18.68 -1.94
N ASN A 706 6.02 17.50 -1.96
CA ASN A 706 5.76 16.66 -0.77
C ASN A 706 6.51 15.33 -0.82
N LYS A 707 7.60 15.25 -1.61
CA LYS A 707 8.35 14.02 -1.93
C LYS A 707 8.72 13.16 -0.71
N ASP A 708 9.01 13.81 0.41
CA ASP A 708 9.48 13.19 1.65
C ASP A 708 8.35 12.42 2.38
N GLN A 709 7.09 12.76 2.08
CA GLN A 709 5.87 12.14 2.63
C GLN A 709 5.33 11.00 1.76
N LEU A 710 5.75 10.88 0.50
CA LEU A 710 5.24 9.90 -0.46
C LEU A 710 5.48 8.43 -0.06
N GLN A 711 6.30 8.19 0.95
CA GLN A 711 6.60 6.86 1.47
C GLN A 711 5.70 6.46 2.65
N SER A 712 4.89 7.37 3.18
CA SER A 712 3.84 7.05 4.16
C SER A 712 2.64 6.37 3.49
N GLU A 713 1.87 5.62 4.29
CA GLU A 713 0.60 4.99 3.87
C GLU A 713 -0.41 6.05 3.40
N VAL A 714 -0.87 6.85 4.36
CA VAL A 714 -1.92 7.86 4.24
C VAL A 714 -1.51 9.04 5.11
N TRP A 715 -1.72 10.25 4.62
CA TRP A 715 -1.52 11.46 5.41
C TRP A 715 -2.68 12.43 5.23
N SER A 716 -2.67 13.43 6.11
CA SER A 716 -3.69 14.45 6.18
C SER A 716 -3.04 15.82 6.34
N TRP A 717 -3.86 16.80 6.66
CA TRP A 717 -3.52 18.19 6.80
C TRP A 717 -4.42 18.84 7.86
N THR A 718 -3.89 19.86 8.52
CA THR A 718 -4.67 20.84 9.28
C THR A 718 -4.61 22.19 8.56
N TYR A 719 -5.60 23.05 8.79
CA TYR A 719 -5.66 24.38 8.17
C TYR A 719 -5.80 25.48 9.24
N SER A 720 -4.98 26.53 9.15
CA SER A 720 -5.16 27.76 9.94
C SER A 720 -5.03 29.01 9.08
N MET A 721 -6.01 29.92 9.18
CA MET A 721 -5.93 31.26 8.58
C MET A 721 -4.76 32.09 9.13
N SER A 722 -4.28 31.84 10.35
CA SER A 722 -3.10 32.55 10.90
C SER A 722 -1.82 32.29 10.10
N ASN A 723 -1.78 31.19 9.35
CA ASN A 723 -0.62 30.72 8.60
C ASN A 723 -0.82 30.91 7.08
N ALA A 724 -1.91 31.59 6.68
CA ALA A 724 -2.23 31.91 5.30
C ALA A 724 -1.73 33.33 4.97
N THR A 725 -0.99 33.46 3.87
CA THR A 725 -0.47 34.73 3.34
C THR A 725 -1.09 35.01 1.98
N ASN A 726 -1.32 36.29 1.66
CA ASN A 726 -1.97 36.74 0.42
C ASN A 726 -1.25 36.31 -0.89
N SER A 727 0.00 35.83 -0.81
CA SER A 727 0.78 35.31 -1.94
C SER A 727 0.60 33.81 -2.23
N SER A 728 -0.21 33.09 -1.45
CA SER A 728 -0.37 31.62 -1.56
C SER A 728 -1.33 31.14 -2.65
N ILE A 729 -2.04 32.06 -3.30
CA ILE A 729 -2.85 31.80 -4.49
C ILE A 729 -2.15 32.51 -5.66
N ALA A 730 -1.68 31.77 -6.65
CA ALA A 730 -1.07 32.34 -7.85
C ALA A 730 -2.13 33.02 -8.72
N ALA A 731 -1.72 33.91 -9.64
CA ALA A 731 -2.64 34.73 -10.46
C ALA A 731 -3.58 33.92 -11.38
N ASN A 732 -3.33 32.62 -11.57
CA ASN A 732 -4.18 31.66 -12.26
C ASN A 732 -5.23 30.97 -11.35
N GLY A 733 -5.31 31.34 -10.07
CA GLY A 733 -6.19 30.76 -9.06
C GLY A 733 -5.72 29.42 -8.45
N THR A 734 -4.53 28.91 -8.80
CA THR A 734 -4.00 27.70 -8.17
C THR A 734 -3.29 28.02 -6.85
N LEU A 735 -3.51 27.21 -5.81
CA LEU A 735 -2.72 27.24 -4.57
C LEU A 735 -1.24 26.97 -4.86
N SER A 736 -0.31 27.59 -4.13
CA SER A 736 1.12 27.26 -4.23
C SER A 736 1.41 25.79 -3.92
N ASN A 737 2.53 25.28 -4.45
CA ASN A 737 2.98 23.91 -4.21
C ASN A 737 3.66 23.83 -2.83
N GLY A 738 3.27 22.86 -1.99
CA GLY A 738 3.76 22.77 -0.61
C GLY A 738 3.09 23.76 0.35
N THR A 739 3.31 23.54 1.65
CA THR A 739 2.53 24.17 2.74
C THR A 739 2.81 25.65 3.00
N ALA A 740 4.00 26.16 2.63
CA ALA A 740 4.48 27.48 3.04
C ALA A 740 3.52 28.62 2.66
N GLY A 741 3.00 29.33 3.68
CA GLY A 741 2.09 30.46 3.51
C GLY A 741 0.67 30.10 3.05
N THR A 742 0.32 28.82 2.88
CA THR A 742 -1.00 28.39 2.36
C THR A 742 -2.10 28.25 3.42
N GLY A 743 -1.76 28.38 4.70
CA GLY A 743 -2.63 27.97 5.81
C GLY A 743 -2.66 26.46 6.07
N TYR A 744 -2.37 25.61 5.08
CA TYR A 744 -2.27 24.16 5.25
C TYR A 744 -0.97 23.76 5.95
N LYS A 745 -1.03 22.75 6.84
CA LYS A 745 0.11 22.07 7.46
C LYS A 745 -0.09 20.56 7.32
N PHE A 746 0.93 19.83 6.91
CA PHE A 746 0.94 18.36 6.93
C PHE A 746 0.64 17.79 8.33
N SER A 747 -0.07 16.67 8.38
CA SER A 747 -0.31 15.89 9.59
C SER A 747 -0.29 14.38 9.28
N PRO A 748 0.41 13.54 10.06
CA PRO A 748 0.11 12.11 10.11
C PRO A 748 -1.38 11.90 10.44
N LEU A 749 -1.98 10.81 9.96
CA LEU A 749 -3.40 10.55 10.22
C LEU A 749 -3.66 10.23 11.69
N GLY A 750 -2.83 9.38 12.30
CA GLY A 750 -3.00 8.86 13.67
C GLY A 750 -2.81 9.88 14.81
N VAL A 751 -2.43 11.12 14.52
CA VAL A 751 -2.41 12.21 15.51
C VAL A 751 -3.66 13.11 15.44
N LEU A 752 -4.55 12.90 14.47
CA LEU A 752 -5.84 13.58 14.40
C LEU A 752 -6.89 12.85 15.26
N PRO A 753 -7.88 13.57 15.84
CA PRO A 753 -9.02 12.93 16.48
C PRO A 753 -9.77 12.02 15.50
N PRO A 754 -10.26 10.84 15.92
CA PRO A 754 -11.02 9.95 15.05
C PRO A 754 -12.28 10.64 14.50
N PRO A 755 -12.76 10.24 13.32
CA PRO A 755 -13.99 10.78 12.76
C PRO A 755 -15.21 10.38 13.62
N PRO A 756 -16.34 11.12 13.52
CA PRO A 756 -17.55 10.80 14.27
C PRO A 756 -17.98 9.34 14.12
N GLY A 757 -18.34 8.70 15.23
CA GLY A 757 -18.77 7.29 15.25
C GLY A 757 -17.63 6.25 15.30
N VAL A 758 -16.36 6.65 15.16
CA VAL A 758 -15.21 5.73 15.26
C VAL A 758 -14.52 5.87 16.62
N SER A 759 -14.24 4.76 17.29
CA SER A 759 -13.80 4.73 18.69
C SER A 759 -12.30 4.96 18.92
N GLY A 760 -11.47 4.96 17.88
CA GLY A 760 -10.01 5.09 17.97
C GLY A 760 -9.38 5.65 16.70
N GLY A 761 -8.25 6.35 16.84
CA GLY A 761 -7.49 6.90 15.71
C GLY A 761 -6.66 5.84 15.00
N THR A 762 -6.50 5.95 13.68
CA THR A 762 -5.73 4.98 12.87
C THR A 762 -4.24 5.31 12.90
N GLU A 763 -3.43 4.46 13.54
CA GLU A 763 -1.96 4.55 13.50
C GLU A 763 -1.43 4.52 12.05
N SER A 764 -0.64 5.51 11.66
CA SER A 764 0.07 5.54 10.38
C SER A 764 1.02 4.34 10.27
N ASN A 765 0.86 3.44 9.28
CA ASN A 765 1.92 2.47 9.02
C ASN A 765 3.05 3.19 8.28
N ILE A 766 4.21 3.26 8.94
CA ILE A 766 5.44 3.90 8.45
C ILE A 766 5.78 3.51 7.00
N ARG A 767 5.45 2.28 6.58
CA ARG A 767 5.63 1.81 5.21
C ARG A 767 4.62 0.73 4.87
N GLN A 768 3.97 0.89 3.72
CA GLN A 768 3.24 -0.18 3.05
C GLN A 768 3.84 -0.45 1.67
N LEU A 769 3.62 -1.65 1.11
CA LEU A 769 4.20 -2.05 -0.17
C LEU A 769 3.86 -1.07 -1.29
N TRP A 770 2.60 -0.66 -1.38
CA TRP A 770 2.11 0.34 -2.32
C TRP A 770 2.63 1.78 -2.11
N SER A 771 3.16 2.17 -0.94
CA SER A 771 3.84 3.49 -0.81
C SER A 771 5.23 3.49 -1.47
N LEU A 772 5.80 2.31 -1.75
CA LEU A 772 7.05 2.16 -2.49
C LEU A 772 6.87 2.34 -4.02
N THR A 773 5.65 2.57 -4.52
CA THR A 773 5.34 2.66 -5.98
C THR A 773 6.10 3.76 -6.72
N PHE A 774 6.53 4.83 -6.02
CA PHE A 774 7.42 5.86 -6.56
C PHE A 774 8.87 5.40 -6.84
N LEU A 775 9.23 4.14 -6.54
CA LEU A 775 10.40 3.49 -7.14
C LEU A 775 10.25 3.35 -8.67
N ALA A 776 9.02 3.16 -9.15
CA ALA A 776 8.68 2.92 -10.55
C ALA A 776 7.96 4.08 -11.23
N VAL A 777 7.05 4.76 -10.53
CA VAL A 777 6.29 5.91 -11.06
C VAL A 777 7.12 7.17 -10.87
N GLN A 778 7.46 7.85 -11.96
CA GLN A 778 8.33 9.04 -12.00
C GLN A 778 7.81 10.03 -13.05
N ARG A 779 8.08 11.34 -12.86
CA ARG A 779 7.63 12.40 -13.77
C ARG A 779 8.25 12.25 -15.16
N ASN A 780 7.42 11.99 -16.17
CA ASN A 780 7.83 11.85 -17.55
C ASN A 780 8.07 13.23 -18.18
N SER A 781 9.34 13.56 -18.40
CA SER A 781 9.78 14.83 -19.00
C SER A 781 9.20 15.16 -20.37
N LYS A 782 8.64 14.19 -21.11
CA LYS A 782 7.87 14.41 -22.35
C LYS A 782 6.68 15.37 -22.14
N PHE A 783 6.13 15.38 -20.93
CA PHE A 783 4.92 16.11 -20.58
C PHE A 783 5.15 17.26 -19.60
N HIS A 784 6.39 17.68 -19.37
CA HIS A 784 6.71 18.95 -18.70
C HIS A 784 6.33 20.13 -19.63
#